data_AF-A0A094KYG4-F1
#
_entry.id   AF-A0A094KYG4-F1
#
_cell.length_a   1.000
_cell.length_b   1.000
_cell.length_c   1.000
_cell.angle_alpha   90.00
_cell.angle_beta   90.00
_cell.angle_gamma   90.00
#
_symmetry.space_group_name_H-M   'P 1'
#
loop_
_entity.id
_entity.type
_entity.pdbx_description
1 polymer ?
#
loop_
_entity_poly.entity_id
_entity_poly.type
_entity_poly.pdbx_seq_one_letter_code
_entity_poly.pdbx_strand_id
1 'polypeptide(L)'
;MVVLNEYTLIPLISFILYFFILIILVTSNKNKLSNAFSWYVMAMIVWSLGSFMMKTDLPPSSLFWHRILFIGFATVPVFLLRFSYMMSENYAKKWVVNLGYVLSMFLIILSFTGQVTSNVNFDGEYFTYDVEYGAYITAVILMTYSILALITMTNKVRRKEMSIKKVRLVIIGITLVVIGGALNLNTFLGQYGIDILFNTINAVLITYSISRNKFLEINLVVKKGLSFSLYNLILYIVYATLVIASYQILTSYGITRTSYIILFMSPVFLLLEPIRNFLQKVINNLFFRQVTDQQIILRDFSSIINSALSLKIITDSLIKAVENGLDSKDVTIMLKNSNKYHVGNTTIDGINKDTHIFKFNHPIVTWFNNGNKLLLSTHIYNHVSFKGLWDQEKRVISNLNTEVVAPIRYLDDLIGMVIISGRNDETPYSVSETEFLETLINNAAAIIENAKTIQNMKTQSITDELTKLYNHRYFHDTAGKWVKDKKYETFSVAMIDIDQFKIYNDLYGHLAGDIALKKIAEIINEATSKNDLVVRYGGEEFVIFYPNIEGKVALKEIDKIREKVEEDFLLSRDIKEFLTVTVGVSSFPKDGKTLEDIISKADRAMYYGKKIGRNKSIVFREDVSTNRTIDDEVSEKIRDAHVASIYALAATIDAKDHYTYGHSNNVAILSEAIAKAASFNDEDVEIVRSAGLLHDIGKVGIPESVLSKPGVLTVDEMEIMKSHVVQSINIIKHIPNLLETVPVIISHHERYDGFGYPRGIRGEQIPILGRVICIADAFDAMTTDRPYRKGLSLEQAIYELNKNKGKQFDPDLVDIFINKIISNGVLSTLTLENRPSF
;
A
#
# COMPACT_ATOMS: atom_id res chain seq x y z
N MET A 1 -54.20 -50.51 -23.06
CA MET A 1 -53.74 -49.12 -22.82
C MET A 1 -53.82 -48.88 -21.33
N VAL A 2 -52.71 -48.54 -20.68
CA VAL A 2 -52.75 -48.09 -19.27
C VAL A 2 -53.41 -46.72 -19.27
N VAL A 3 -54.57 -46.59 -18.62
CA VAL A 3 -55.21 -45.28 -18.44
C VAL A 3 -54.49 -44.58 -17.29
N LEU A 4 -53.78 -43.50 -17.60
CA LEU A 4 -53.05 -42.71 -16.60
C LEU A 4 -54.05 -41.84 -15.82
N ASN A 5 -54.47 -42.33 -14.64
CA ASN A 5 -55.25 -41.55 -13.68
C ASN A 5 -54.32 -40.84 -12.68
N GLU A 6 -54.83 -39.83 -11.95
CA GLU A 6 -54.09 -39.07 -10.93
C GLU A 6 -53.35 -39.99 -9.94
N TYR A 7 -53.96 -41.11 -9.56
CA TYR A 7 -53.40 -42.13 -8.67
C TYR A 7 -52.15 -42.85 -9.20
N THR A 8 -52.03 -42.99 -10.53
CA THR A 8 -50.87 -43.63 -11.20
C THR A 8 -49.80 -42.62 -11.62
N LEU A 9 -50.21 -41.37 -11.87
CA LEU A 9 -49.32 -40.31 -12.34
C LEU A 9 -48.32 -39.88 -11.26
N ILE A 10 -48.77 -39.75 -10.00
CA ILE A 10 -47.91 -39.32 -8.88
C ILE A 10 -46.73 -40.29 -8.64
N PRO A 11 -46.93 -41.62 -8.51
CA PRO A 11 -45.83 -42.59 -8.43
C PRO A 11 -44.86 -42.53 -9.61
N LEU A 12 -45.38 -42.36 -10.84
CA LEU A 12 -44.55 -42.26 -12.04
C LEU A 12 -43.66 -41.02 -12.03
N ILE A 13 -44.22 -39.87 -11.66
CA ILE A 13 -43.45 -38.62 -11.49
C ILE A 13 -42.37 -38.81 -10.42
N SER A 14 -42.73 -39.40 -9.27
CA SER A 14 -41.79 -39.70 -8.19
C SER A 14 -40.62 -40.55 -8.67
N PHE A 15 -40.91 -41.65 -9.38
CA PHE A 15 -39.91 -42.54 -9.96
C PHE A 15 -38.97 -41.80 -10.92
N ILE A 16 -39.52 -41.01 -11.84
CA ILE A 16 -38.74 -40.22 -12.81
C ILE A 16 -37.82 -39.24 -12.07
N LEU A 17 -38.33 -38.50 -11.09
CA LEU A 17 -37.54 -37.52 -10.33
C LEU A 17 -36.38 -38.20 -9.59
N TYR A 18 -36.61 -39.30 -8.89
CA TYR A 18 -35.53 -40.00 -8.19
C TYR A 18 -34.54 -40.67 -9.14
N PHE A 19 -34.99 -41.19 -10.28
CA PHE A 19 -34.12 -41.71 -11.32
C PHE A 19 -33.17 -40.63 -11.85
N PHE A 20 -33.68 -39.41 -12.08
CA PHE A 20 -32.83 -38.27 -12.40
C PHE A 20 -31.84 -37.94 -11.29
N ILE A 21 -32.29 -37.86 -10.04
CA ILE A 21 -31.40 -37.62 -8.89
C ILE A 21 -30.27 -38.66 -8.85
N LEU A 22 -30.58 -39.95 -9.08
CA LEU A 22 -29.58 -41.01 -9.10
C LEU A 22 -28.56 -40.81 -10.23
N ILE A 23 -29.00 -40.47 -11.44
CA ILE A 23 -28.08 -40.17 -12.55
C ILE A 23 -27.16 -39.00 -12.19
N ILE A 24 -27.70 -37.93 -11.59
CA ILE A 24 -26.89 -36.79 -11.13
C ILE A 24 -25.80 -37.27 -10.15
N LEU A 25 -26.15 -38.12 -9.19
CA LEU A 25 -25.20 -38.60 -8.18
C LEU A 25 -24.13 -39.53 -8.77
N VAL A 26 -24.51 -40.45 -9.66
CA VAL A 26 -23.59 -41.43 -10.26
C VAL A 26 -22.62 -40.77 -11.26
N THR A 27 -23.06 -39.72 -11.96
CA THR A 27 -22.24 -38.97 -12.92
C THR A 27 -21.39 -37.86 -12.27
N SER A 28 -21.66 -37.51 -11.02
CA SER A 28 -20.86 -36.58 -10.21
C SER A 28 -19.56 -37.21 -9.69
N ASN A 29 -18.59 -36.39 -9.25
CA ASN A 29 -17.37 -36.90 -8.62
C ASN A 29 -17.71 -37.86 -7.46
N LYS A 30 -17.18 -39.09 -7.53
CA LYS A 30 -17.49 -40.18 -6.58
C LYS A 30 -16.93 -39.91 -5.18
N ASN A 31 -17.61 -39.06 -4.41
CA ASN A 31 -17.32 -38.88 -2.99
C ASN A 31 -18.07 -39.92 -2.14
N LYS A 32 -17.47 -40.35 -1.03
CA LYS A 32 -18.06 -41.34 -0.09
C LYS A 32 -19.47 -40.95 0.37
N LEU A 33 -19.72 -39.64 0.53
CA LEU A 33 -21.02 -39.07 0.91
C LEU A 33 -22.06 -39.21 -0.21
N SER A 34 -21.71 -38.86 -1.45
CA SER A 34 -22.59 -38.99 -2.63
C SER A 34 -22.97 -40.46 -2.90
N ASN A 35 -22.01 -41.37 -2.72
CA ASN A 35 -22.26 -42.80 -2.83
C ASN A 35 -23.22 -43.31 -1.73
N ALA A 36 -23.05 -42.87 -0.48
CA ALA A 36 -23.98 -43.23 0.60
C ALA A 36 -25.40 -42.72 0.32
N PHE A 37 -25.55 -41.50 -0.19
CA PHE A 37 -26.84 -40.92 -0.55
C PHE A 37 -27.49 -41.62 -1.77
N SER A 38 -26.68 -42.12 -2.71
CA SER A 38 -27.17 -42.87 -3.89
C SER A 38 -27.96 -44.12 -3.51
N TRP A 39 -27.56 -44.83 -2.44
CA TRP A 39 -28.32 -45.98 -1.93
C TRP A 39 -29.69 -45.61 -1.37
N TYR A 40 -29.79 -44.46 -0.70
CA TYR A 40 -31.07 -43.93 -0.25
C TYR A 40 -31.98 -43.58 -1.44
N VAL A 41 -31.44 -42.91 -2.47
CA VAL A 41 -32.18 -42.60 -3.69
C VAL A 41 -32.62 -43.86 -4.43
N MET A 42 -31.77 -44.89 -4.48
CA MET A 42 -32.12 -46.19 -5.08
C MET A 42 -33.31 -46.84 -4.37
N ALA A 43 -33.35 -46.83 -3.04
CA ALA A 43 -34.50 -47.35 -2.29
C ALA A 43 -35.78 -46.57 -2.59
N MET A 44 -35.69 -45.25 -2.76
CA MET A 44 -36.82 -44.42 -3.19
C MET A 44 -37.32 -44.75 -4.59
N ILE A 45 -36.41 -45.07 -5.53
CA ILE A 45 -36.77 -45.51 -6.89
C ILE A 45 -37.56 -46.82 -6.83
N VAL A 46 -37.07 -47.81 -6.07
CA VAL A 46 -37.73 -49.11 -5.91
C VAL A 46 -39.13 -48.93 -5.31
N TRP A 47 -39.25 -48.07 -4.30
CA TRP A 47 -40.54 -47.74 -3.69
C TRP A 47 -41.51 -47.11 -4.69
N SER A 48 -41.10 -46.05 -5.39
CA SER A 48 -41.96 -45.34 -6.34
C SER A 48 -42.32 -46.19 -7.56
N LEU A 49 -41.39 -46.99 -8.08
CA LEU A 49 -41.64 -47.93 -9.18
C LEU A 49 -42.62 -49.03 -8.77
N GLY A 50 -42.43 -49.63 -7.60
CA GLY A 50 -43.34 -50.64 -7.07
C GLY A 50 -44.75 -50.09 -6.88
N SER A 51 -44.88 -48.85 -6.38
CA SER A 51 -46.17 -48.15 -6.26
C SER A 51 -46.83 -47.89 -7.62
N PHE A 52 -46.07 -47.46 -8.62
CA PHE A 52 -46.59 -47.27 -9.98
C PHE A 52 -47.11 -48.59 -10.56
N MET A 53 -46.27 -49.63 -10.55
CA MET A 53 -46.60 -50.93 -11.16
C MET A 53 -47.81 -51.60 -10.48
N MET A 54 -47.89 -51.50 -9.15
CA MET A 54 -49.03 -51.95 -8.36
C MET A 54 -50.31 -51.22 -8.77
N LYS A 55 -50.28 -49.88 -8.85
CA LYS A 55 -51.48 -49.09 -9.18
C LYS A 55 -51.93 -49.21 -10.63
N THR A 56 -51.07 -49.68 -11.52
CA THR A 56 -51.42 -50.01 -12.91
C THR A 56 -51.92 -51.45 -13.10
N ASP A 57 -51.95 -52.25 -12.03
CA ASP A 57 -52.31 -53.67 -12.02
C ASP A 57 -51.61 -54.48 -13.13
N LEU A 58 -50.32 -54.22 -13.33
CA LEU A 58 -49.55 -54.93 -14.35
C LEU A 58 -49.24 -56.37 -13.89
N PRO A 59 -49.17 -57.35 -14.82
CA PRO A 59 -48.72 -58.70 -14.48
C PRO A 59 -47.38 -58.68 -13.71
N PRO A 60 -47.18 -59.50 -12.67
CA PRO A 60 -47.90 -60.74 -12.35
C PRO A 60 -49.12 -60.58 -11.41
N SER A 61 -49.11 -59.67 -10.45
CA SER A 61 -50.27 -59.32 -9.60
C SER A 61 -50.01 -58.03 -8.79
N SER A 62 -51.08 -57.34 -8.37
CA SER A 62 -50.99 -56.20 -7.45
C SER A 62 -50.27 -56.54 -6.13
N LEU A 63 -50.51 -57.73 -5.56
CA LEU A 63 -49.81 -58.21 -4.36
C LEU A 63 -48.30 -58.41 -4.60
N PHE A 64 -47.90 -58.89 -5.78
CA PHE A 64 -46.48 -59.02 -6.13
C PHE A 64 -45.79 -57.65 -6.16
N TRP A 65 -46.39 -56.66 -6.82
CA TRP A 65 -45.81 -55.31 -6.90
C TRP A 65 -45.80 -54.59 -5.55
N HIS A 66 -46.79 -54.83 -4.69
CA HIS A 66 -46.77 -54.37 -3.30
C HIS A 66 -45.56 -54.93 -2.52
N ARG A 67 -45.19 -56.20 -2.73
CA ARG A 67 -43.98 -56.78 -2.10
C ARG A 67 -42.70 -56.14 -2.62
N ILE A 68 -42.63 -55.80 -3.91
CA ILE A 68 -41.48 -55.06 -4.48
C ILE A 68 -41.41 -53.63 -3.92
N LEU A 69 -42.54 -52.94 -3.85
CA LEU A 69 -42.69 -51.63 -3.22
C LEU A 69 -42.13 -51.66 -1.78
N PHE A 70 -42.51 -52.70 -1.02
CA PHE A 70 -42.10 -52.87 0.36
C PHE A 70 -40.58 -53.03 0.55
N ILE A 71 -39.86 -53.63 -0.41
CA ILE A 71 -38.38 -53.71 -0.37
C ILE A 71 -37.77 -52.30 -0.32
N GLY A 72 -38.26 -51.40 -1.17
CA GLY A 72 -37.85 -49.99 -1.15
C GLY A 72 -38.19 -49.36 0.21
N PHE A 73 -39.45 -49.44 0.61
CA PHE A 73 -39.93 -48.85 1.86
C PHE A 73 -39.15 -49.32 3.11
N ALA A 74 -38.87 -50.63 3.22
CA ALA A 74 -38.16 -51.22 4.37
C ALA A 74 -36.67 -50.84 4.43
N THR A 75 -36.08 -50.42 3.31
CA THR A 75 -34.64 -50.09 3.23
C THR A 75 -34.35 -48.58 3.30
N VAL A 76 -35.35 -47.72 3.06
CA VAL A 76 -35.21 -46.24 3.11
C VAL A 76 -34.62 -45.75 4.46
N PRO A 77 -35.14 -46.14 5.64
CA PRO A 77 -34.66 -45.58 6.91
C PRO A 77 -33.21 -45.94 7.25
N VAL A 78 -32.77 -47.17 6.93
CA VAL A 78 -31.39 -47.60 7.20
C VAL A 78 -30.39 -46.93 6.27
N PHE A 79 -30.72 -46.76 4.98
CA PHE A 79 -29.85 -46.01 4.07
C PHE A 79 -29.78 -44.53 4.41
N LEU A 80 -30.89 -43.95 4.86
CA LEU A 80 -30.91 -42.58 5.35
C LEU A 80 -30.03 -42.43 6.61
N LEU A 81 -30.13 -43.35 7.58
CA LEU A 81 -29.28 -43.33 8.77
C LEU A 81 -27.79 -43.47 8.42
N ARG A 82 -27.45 -44.38 7.50
CA ARG A 82 -26.08 -44.53 6.98
C ARG A 82 -25.57 -43.22 6.38
N PHE A 83 -26.39 -42.55 5.57
CA PHE A 83 -26.06 -41.25 5.00
C PHE A 83 -25.82 -40.20 6.10
N SER A 84 -26.72 -40.10 7.08
CA SER A 84 -26.59 -39.17 8.22
C SER A 84 -25.31 -39.41 9.04
N TYR A 85 -24.88 -40.65 9.23
CA TYR A 85 -23.61 -40.96 9.90
C TYR A 85 -22.37 -40.72 9.05
N MET A 86 -22.43 -40.99 7.74
CA MET A 86 -21.31 -40.65 6.84
C MET A 86 -21.09 -39.13 6.79
N MET A 87 -22.17 -38.35 6.85
CA MET A 87 -22.11 -36.89 6.99
C MET A 87 -21.54 -36.45 8.35
N SER A 88 -21.53 -37.33 9.37
CA SER A 88 -21.06 -37.01 10.72
C SER A 88 -19.67 -37.49 11.09
N GLU A 89 -18.98 -38.20 10.18
CA GLU A 89 -17.69 -38.86 10.43
C GLU A 89 -17.66 -39.68 11.74
N ASN A 90 -18.83 -40.05 12.26
CA ASN A 90 -18.98 -40.70 13.55
C ASN A 90 -18.94 -42.22 13.34
N TYR A 91 -17.74 -42.77 13.26
CA TYR A 91 -17.50 -44.20 13.04
C TYR A 91 -17.89 -45.08 14.25
N ALA A 92 -18.12 -44.50 15.43
CA ALA A 92 -18.37 -45.23 16.68
C ALA A 92 -19.73 -45.98 16.69
N LYS A 93 -20.69 -45.61 15.83
CA LYS A 93 -22.05 -46.20 15.80
C LYS A 93 -22.31 -47.08 14.57
N LYS A 94 -21.27 -47.55 13.88
CA LYS A 94 -21.40 -48.40 12.67
C LYS A 94 -22.24 -49.66 12.91
N TRP A 95 -22.22 -50.22 14.12
CA TRP A 95 -23.02 -51.39 14.50
C TRP A 95 -24.55 -51.14 14.41
N VAL A 96 -25.01 -49.90 14.67
CA VAL A 96 -26.44 -49.54 14.58
C VAL A 96 -26.93 -49.62 13.14
N VAL A 97 -26.12 -49.18 12.18
CA VAL A 97 -26.44 -49.30 10.74
C VAL A 97 -26.46 -50.76 10.32
N ASN A 98 -25.49 -51.57 10.78
CA ASN A 98 -25.43 -53.00 10.48
C ASN A 98 -26.65 -53.75 11.03
N LEU A 99 -27.07 -53.45 12.25
CA LEU A 99 -28.31 -53.99 12.83
C LEU A 99 -29.53 -53.58 11.98
N GLY A 100 -29.56 -52.33 11.50
CA GLY A 100 -30.59 -51.86 10.59
C GLY A 100 -30.70 -52.69 9.31
N TYR A 101 -29.58 -53.12 8.72
CA TYR A 101 -29.61 -53.98 7.53
C TYR A 101 -30.21 -55.35 7.80
N VAL A 102 -29.85 -55.96 8.94
CA VAL A 102 -30.41 -57.25 9.37
C VAL A 102 -31.92 -57.12 9.61
N LEU A 103 -32.35 -56.05 10.28
CA LEU A 103 -33.76 -55.79 10.53
C LEU A 103 -34.54 -55.51 9.23
N SER A 104 -34.00 -54.71 8.30
CA SER A 104 -34.64 -54.50 6.99
C SER A 104 -34.82 -55.82 6.22
N MET A 105 -33.83 -56.72 6.26
CA MET A 105 -33.94 -58.03 5.62
C MET A 105 -35.01 -58.90 6.29
N PHE A 106 -35.07 -58.89 7.62
CA PHE A 106 -36.12 -59.57 8.38
C PHE A 106 -37.53 -59.04 8.01
N LEU A 107 -37.69 -57.73 7.91
CA LEU A 107 -38.96 -57.10 7.51
C LEU A 107 -39.37 -57.48 6.08
N ILE A 108 -38.42 -57.55 5.15
CA ILE A 108 -38.68 -58.00 3.77
C ILE A 108 -39.18 -59.45 3.78
N ILE A 109 -38.52 -60.34 4.53
CA ILE A 109 -38.97 -61.74 4.66
C ILE A 109 -40.40 -61.79 5.24
N LEU A 110 -40.66 -61.00 6.30
CA LEU A 110 -41.99 -60.92 6.92
C LEU A 110 -43.07 -60.50 5.91
N SER A 111 -42.76 -59.52 5.05
CA SER A 111 -43.68 -59.09 3.97
C SER A 111 -43.94 -60.19 2.94
N PHE A 112 -42.91 -60.92 2.49
CA PHE A 112 -43.07 -62.01 1.51
C PHE A 112 -43.81 -63.23 2.08
N THR A 113 -43.76 -63.45 3.38
CA THR A 113 -44.56 -64.49 4.08
C THR A 113 -46.04 -64.10 4.27
N GLY A 114 -46.45 -62.90 3.85
CA GLY A 114 -47.83 -62.42 3.98
C GLY A 114 -48.19 -61.90 5.38
N GLN A 115 -47.21 -61.81 6.29
CA GLN A 115 -47.41 -61.37 7.68
C GLN A 115 -47.46 -59.84 7.85
N VAL A 116 -47.24 -59.08 6.76
CA VAL A 116 -47.37 -57.61 6.72
C VAL A 116 -48.64 -57.22 5.98
N THR A 117 -48.84 -57.77 4.79
CA THR A 117 -50.04 -57.58 3.98
C THR A 117 -50.38 -58.91 3.34
N SER A 118 -51.55 -59.45 3.66
CA SER A 118 -51.98 -60.78 3.20
C SER A 118 -52.64 -60.71 1.82
N ASN A 119 -53.38 -59.64 1.53
CA ASN A 119 -53.99 -59.41 0.23
C ASN A 119 -54.04 -57.91 -0.16
N VAL A 120 -54.06 -57.63 -1.46
CA VAL A 120 -54.18 -56.29 -2.04
C VAL A 120 -55.24 -56.35 -3.14
N ASN A 121 -56.42 -55.76 -2.88
CA ASN A 121 -57.54 -55.75 -3.81
C ASN A 121 -57.72 -54.37 -4.44
N PHE A 122 -58.01 -54.35 -5.73
CA PHE A 122 -58.32 -53.13 -6.48
C PHE A 122 -59.81 -53.12 -6.85
N ASP A 123 -60.57 -52.17 -6.30
CA ASP A 123 -62.03 -52.07 -6.51
C ASP A 123 -62.40 -51.05 -7.62
N GLY A 124 -61.49 -50.78 -8.55
CA GLY A 124 -61.69 -49.82 -9.65
C GLY A 124 -61.48 -48.34 -9.28
N GLU A 125 -61.69 -47.95 -8.02
CA GLU A 125 -61.43 -46.57 -7.53
C GLU A 125 -60.35 -46.50 -6.43
N TYR A 126 -60.27 -47.48 -5.53
CA TYR A 126 -59.33 -47.49 -4.40
C TYR A 126 -58.68 -48.87 -4.20
N PHE A 127 -57.49 -48.89 -3.60
CA PHE A 127 -56.83 -50.11 -3.12
C PHE A 127 -57.20 -50.38 -1.68
N THR A 128 -57.66 -51.59 -1.38
CA THR A 128 -57.86 -52.05 0.00
C THR A 128 -56.74 -53.03 0.39
N TYR A 129 -56.21 -52.83 1.59
CA TYR A 129 -55.09 -53.59 2.13
C TYR A 129 -55.55 -54.37 3.36
N ASP A 130 -55.34 -55.68 3.33
CA ASP A 130 -55.53 -56.52 4.52
C ASP A 130 -54.23 -56.46 5.35
N VAL A 131 -54.23 -55.56 6.34
CA VAL A 131 -53.07 -55.25 7.18
C VAL A 131 -52.96 -56.25 8.33
N GLU A 132 -51.83 -56.95 8.40
CA GLU A 132 -51.54 -57.95 9.43
C GLU A 132 -50.68 -57.38 10.57
N TYR A 133 -50.56 -58.11 11.69
CA TYR A 133 -49.79 -57.65 12.86
C TYR A 133 -48.33 -57.26 12.55
N GLY A 134 -47.71 -57.88 11.55
CA GLY A 134 -46.34 -57.55 11.13
C GLY A 134 -46.20 -56.15 10.55
N ALA A 135 -47.26 -55.51 10.07
CA ALA A 135 -47.23 -54.12 9.62
C ALA A 135 -46.97 -53.13 10.75
N TYR A 136 -47.53 -53.36 11.95
CA TYR A 136 -47.27 -52.51 13.12
C TYR A 136 -45.84 -52.65 13.62
N ILE A 137 -45.30 -53.87 13.66
CA ILE A 137 -43.90 -54.15 14.01
C ILE A 137 -42.96 -53.46 13.03
N THR A 138 -43.28 -53.56 11.73
CA THR A 138 -42.55 -52.87 10.65
C THR A 138 -42.53 -51.36 10.91
N ALA A 139 -43.69 -50.74 11.16
CA ALA A 139 -43.76 -49.30 11.33
C ALA A 139 -42.95 -48.79 12.53
N VAL A 140 -42.98 -49.50 13.66
CA VAL A 140 -42.17 -49.13 14.85
C VAL A 140 -40.68 -49.13 14.51
N ILE A 141 -40.19 -50.17 13.83
CA ILE A 141 -38.77 -50.29 13.46
C ILE A 141 -38.39 -49.18 12.46
N LEU A 142 -39.15 -49.00 11.37
CA LEU A 142 -38.85 -48.01 10.34
C LEU A 142 -38.92 -46.57 10.87
N MET A 143 -39.90 -46.26 11.73
CA MET A 143 -40.04 -44.96 12.37
C MET A 143 -38.89 -44.66 13.32
N THR A 144 -38.45 -45.66 14.11
CA THR A 144 -37.29 -45.51 15.02
C THR A 144 -36.02 -45.13 14.26
N TYR A 145 -35.70 -45.83 13.17
CA TYR A 145 -34.52 -45.52 12.36
C TYR A 145 -34.61 -44.16 11.67
N SER A 146 -35.81 -43.78 11.21
CA SER A 146 -36.02 -42.50 10.55
C SER A 146 -35.86 -41.32 11.53
N ILE A 147 -36.40 -41.44 12.75
CA ILE A 147 -36.23 -40.44 13.81
C ILE A 147 -34.76 -40.32 14.21
N LEU A 148 -34.05 -41.44 14.38
CA LEU A 148 -32.61 -41.43 14.67
C LEU A 148 -31.79 -40.70 13.59
N ALA A 149 -32.14 -40.91 12.31
CA ALA A 149 -31.49 -40.22 11.20
C ALA A 149 -31.74 -38.70 11.24
N LEU A 150 -32.99 -38.27 11.50
CA LEU A 150 -33.37 -36.86 11.63
C LEU A 150 -32.70 -36.17 12.83
N ILE A 151 -32.66 -36.82 13.99
CA ILE A 151 -31.97 -36.31 15.19
C ILE A 151 -30.48 -36.10 14.89
N THR A 152 -29.85 -37.07 14.21
CA THR A 152 -28.43 -37.00 13.85
C THR A 152 -28.16 -35.80 12.94
N MET A 153 -28.98 -35.57 11.90
CA MET A 153 -28.84 -34.41 11.01
C MET A 153 -29.08 -33.08 11.74
N THR A 154 -30.11 -33.02 12.60
CA THR A 154 -30.50 -31.79 13.32
C THR A 154 -29.43 -31.36 14.33
N ASN A 155 -28.84 -32.33 15.04
CA ASN A 155 -27.76 -32.05 15.99
C ASN A 155 -26.52 -31.43 15.33
N LYS A 156 -26.18 -31.79 14.08
CA LYS A 156 -25.05 -31.16 13.36
C LYS A 156 -25.30 -29.70 13.04
N VAL A 157 -26.53 -29.36 12.65
CA VAL A 157 -26.93 -27.98 12.41
C VAL A 157 -26.81 -27.17 13.70
N ARG A 158 -27.26 -27.73 14.83
CA ARG A 158 -27.16 -27.08 16.15
C ARG A 158 -25.72 -26.82 16.58
N ARG A 159 -24.77 -27.68 16.18
CA ARG A 159 -23.32 -27.53 16.48
C ARG A 159 -22.57 -26.60 15.52
N LYS A 160 -23.25 -25.93 14.59
CA LYS A 160 -22.66 -25.08 13.53
C LYS A 160 -21.63 -25.79 12.62
N GLU A 161 -21.58 -27.12 12.64
CA GLU A 161 -20.72 -27.91 11.73
C GLU A 161 -21.26 -27.89 10.29
N MET A 162 -22.53 -27.55 10.11
CA MET A 162 -23.19 -27.51 8.80
C MET A 162 -24.31 -26.47 8.80
N SER A 163 -24.40 -25.70 7.71
CA SER A 163 -25.42 -24.67 7.56
C SER A 163 -26.83 -25.25 7.45
N ILE A 164 -27.76 -24.70 8.23
CA ILE A 164 -29.19 -25.04 8.16
C ILE A 164 -29.74 -24.85 6.74
N LYS A 165 -29.28 -23.85 5.99
CA LYS A 165 -29.74 -23.59 4.62
C LYS A 165 -29.47 -24.79 3.69
N LYS A 166 -28.35 -25.51 3.89
CA LYS A 166 -27.96 -26.66 3.07
C LYS A 166 -28.89 -27.87 3.23
N VAL A 167 -29.42 -28.08 4.44
CA VAL A 167 -30.14 -29.32 4.80
C VAL A 167 -31.59 -29.13 5.20
N ARG A 168 -32.05 -27.91 5.47
CA ARG A 168 -33.42 -27.63 5.97
C ARG A 168 -34.49 -28.27 5.09
N LEU A 169 -34.38 -28.12 3.78
CA LEU A 169 -35.38 -28.67 2.85
C LEU A 169 -35.35 -30.19 2.80
N VAL A 170 -34.17 -30.80 2.93
CA VAL A 170 -34.01 -32.26 3.00
C VAL A 170 -34.60 -32.80 4.31
N ILE A 171 -34.34 -32.14 5.44
CA ILE A 171 -34.94 -32.50 6.74
C ILE A 171 -36.47 -32.39 6.68
N ILE A 172 -37.01 -31.31 6.10
CA ILE A 172 -38.47 -31.13 5.92
C ILE A 172 -39.03 -32.25 5.04
N GLY A 173 -38.41 -32.52 3.88
CA GLY A 173 -38.86 -33.55 2.96
C GLY A 173 -38.84 -34.96 3.56
N ILE A 174 -37.77 -35.32 4.27
CA ILE A 174 -37.69 -36.59 5.00
C ILE A 174 -38.78 -36.66 6.08
N THR A 175 -38.99 -35.57 6.82
CA THR A 175 -40.02 -35.52 7.87
C THR A 175 -41.41 -35.79 7.28
N LEU A 176 -41.72 -35.19 6.13
CA LEU A 176 -42.95 -35.47 5.40
C LEU A 176 -43.05 -36.95 5.00
N VAL A 177 -41.98 -37.55 4.46
CA VAL A 177 -41.96 -38.99 4.13
C VAL A 177 -42.27 -39.86 5.34
N VAL A 178 -41.68 -39.56 6.50
CA VAL A 178 -41.92 -40.30 7.76
C VAL A 178 -43.37 -40.17 8.21
N ILE A 179 -43.94 -38.95 8.15
CA ILE A 179 -45.35 -38.71 8.47
C ILE A 179 -46.26 -39.48 7.51
N GLY A 180 -45.98 -39.42 6.20
CA GLY A 180 -46.76 -40.11 5.18
C GLY A 180 -46.77 -41.63 5.38
N GLY A 181 -45.61 -42.22 5.66
CA GLY A 181 -45.49 -43.64 5.97
C GLY A 181 -46.27 -44.04 7.23
N ALA A 182 -46.29 -43.19 8.27
CA ALA A 182 -47.07 -43.44 9.48
C ALA A 182 -48.60 -43.33 9.25
N LEU A 183 -49.04 -42.38 8.42
CA LEU A 183 -50.46 -42.23 8.06
C LEU A 183 -51.00 -43.43 7.28
N ASN A 184 -50.13 -44.16 6.58
CA ASN A 184 -50.51 -45.36 5.82
C ASN A 184 -50.95 -46.54 6.71
N LEU A 185 -50.71 -46.49 8.03
CA LEU A 185 -51.23 -47.47 8.98
C LEU A 185 -52.74 -47.34 9.22
N ASN A 186 -53.32 -46.18 8.93
CA ASN A 186 -54.75 -45.97 9.04
C ASN A 186 -55.40 -46.41 7.71
N THR A 187 -56.28 -47.41 7.78
CA THR A 187 -56.94 -48.00 6.60
C THR A 187 -57.78 -47.01 5.79
N PHE A 188 -58.25 -45.92 6.39
CA PHE A 188 -58.96 -44.84 5.68
C PHE A 188 -58.00 -43.89 4.95
N LEU A 189 -56.90 -43.47 5.61
CA LEU A 189 -55.95 -42.52 5.02
C LEU A 189 -54.97 -43.16 4.03
N GLY A 190 -54.64 -44.44 4.22
CA GLY A 190 -53.73 -45.20 3.36
C GLY A 190 -54.26 -45.41 1.93
N GLN A 191 -55.58 -45.38 1.74
CA GLN A 191 -56.22 -45.51 0.41
C GLN A 191 -55.83 -44.39 -0.56
N TYR A 192 -55.51 -43.20 -0.04
CA TYR A 192 -55.20 -42.01 -0.85
C TYR A 192 -53.72 -41.95 -1.30
N GLY A 193 -52.84 -42.82 -0.79
CA GLY A 193 -51.41 -42.80 -1.15
C GLY A 193 -50.70 -41.50 -0.75
N ILE A 194 -50.98 -40.98 0.44
CA ILE A 194 -50.36 -39.74 0.97
C ILE A 194 -48.83 -39.90 1.09
N ASP A 195 -48.37 -41.11 1.37
CA ASP A 195 -46.97 -41.49 1.46
C ASP A 195 -46.21 -41.22 0.15
N ILE A 196 -46.75 -41.64 -1.00
CA ILE A 196 -46.11 -41.42 -2.31
C ILE A 196 -46.18 -39.95 -2.74
N LEU A 197 -47.23 -39.22 -2.35
CA LEU A 197 -47.32 -37.78 -2.56
C LEU A 197 -46.20 -37.04 -1.81
N PHE A 198 -46.04 -37.32 -0.51
CA PHE A 198 -44.97 -36.74 0.29
C PHE A 198 -43.58 -37.17 -0.19
N ASN A 199 -43.44 -38.40 -0.69
CA ASN A 199 -42.21 -38.84 -1.33
C ASN A 199 -41.89 -38.04 -2.61
N THR A 200 -42.91 -37.70 -3.40
CA THR A 200 -42.75 -36.85 -4.60
C THR A 200 -42.33 -35.42 -4.22
N ILE A 201 -42.94 -34.84 -3.18
CA ILE A 201 -42.55 -33.54 -2.63
C ILE A 201 -41.09 -33.58 -2.14
N ASN A 202 -40.70 -34.65 -1.44
CA ASN A 202 -39.32 -34.85 -0.99
C ASN A 202 -38.32 -34.88 -2.16
N ALA A 203 -38.64 -35.55 -3.27
CA ALA A 203 -37.79 -35.56 -4.47
C ALA A 203 -37.56 -34.15 -5.04
N VAL A 204 -38.61 -33.32 -5.08
CA VAL A 204 -38.51 -31.91 -5.52
C VAL A 204 -37.65 -31.09 -4.56
N LEU A 205 -37.86 -31.25 -3.25
CA LEU A 205 -37.08 -30.55 -2.21
C LEU A 205 -35.59 -30.95 -2.25
N ILE A 206 -35.28 -32.24 -2.42
CA ILE A 206 -33.91 -32.74 -2.56
C ILE A 206 -33.28 -32.16 -3.84
N THR A 207 -33.99 -32.20 -4.96
CA THR A 207 -33.50 -31.65 -6.24
C THR A 207 -33.17 -30.17 -6.12
N TYR A 208 -34.04 -29.38 -5.48
CA TYR A 208 -33.80 -27.97 -5.20
C TYR A 208 -32.64 -27.76 -4.22
N SER A 209 -32.51 -28.61 -3.19
CA SER A 209 -31.42 -28.49 -2.21
C SER A 209 -30.06 -28.83 -2.82
N ILE A 210 -30.00 -29.82 -3.71
CA ILE A 210 -28.79 -30.16 -4.49
C ILE A 210 -28.43 -29.01 -5.43
N SER A 211 -29.41 -28.43 -6.12
CA SER A 211 -29.15 -27.40 -7.12
C SER A 211 -28.84 -26.03 -6.53
N ARG A 212 -29.57 -25.58 -5.51
CA ARG A 212 -29.47 -24.20 -5.00
C ARG A 212 -28.72 -24.10 -3.69
N ASN A 213 -28.90 -25.06 -2.80
CA ASN A 213 -28.34 -24.99 -1.45
C ASN A 213 -27.03 -25.78 -1.30
N LYS A 214 -26.44 -26.29 -2.39
CA LYS A 214 -25.20 -27.08 -2.39
C LYS A 214 -25.24 -28.22 -1.35
N PHE A 215 -26.39 -28.89 -1.21
CA PHE A 215 -26.57 -30.02 -0.28
C PHE A 215 -25.54 -31.14 -0.56
N LEU A 216 -25.25 -31.38 -1.84
CA LEU A 216 -24.17 -32.23 -2.32
C LEU A 216 -23.41 -31.48 -3.41
N GLU A 217 -22.08 -31.55 -3.38
CA GLU A 217 -21.22 -30.93 -4.39
C GLU A 217 -21.23 -31.75 -5.68
N ILE A 218 -21.69 -31.14 -6.77
CA ILE A 218 -21.84 -31.78 -8.07
C ILE A 218 -21.22 -30.87 -9.13
N ASN A 219 -20.51 -31.46 -10.09
CA ASN A 219 -19.84 -30.72 -11.16
C ASN A 219 -20.84 -29.88 -11.97
N LEU A 220 -20.48 -28.62 -12.25
CA LEU A 220 -21.33 -27.66 -13.00
C LEU A 220 -21.74 -28.20 -14.38
N VAL A 221 -20.84 -28.94 -15.05
CA VAL A 221 -21.08 -29.55 -16.36
C VAL A 221 -22.18 -30.61 -16.29
N VAL A 222 -22.15 -31.46 -15.26
CA VAL A 222 -23.16 -32.49 -15.00
C VAL A 222 -24.52 -31.83 -14.72
N LYS A 223 -24.53 -30.75 -13.91
CA LYS A 223 -25.73 -29.96 -13.64
C LYS A 223 -26.31 -29.33 -14.91
N LYS A 224 -25.49 -28.75 -15.78
CA LYS A 224 -25.92 -28.19 -17.09
C LYS A 224 -26.47 -29.27 -18.02
N GLY A 225 -25.77 -30.40 -18.16
CA GLY A 225 -26.21 -31.51 -19.00
C GLY A 225 -27.53 -32.13 -18.54
N LEU A 226 -27.73 -32.25 -17.22
CA LEU A 226 -28.95 -32.83 -16.65
C LEU A 226 -30.12 -31.85 -16.60
N SER A 227 -29.89 -30.57 -16.32
CA SER A 227 -30.92 -29.53 -16.49
C SER A 227 -31.40 -29.45 -17.95
N PHE A 228 -30.48 -29.58 -18.92
CA PHE A 228 -30.81 -29.67 -20.33
C PHE A 228 -31.59 -30.95 -20.66
N SER A 229 -31.19 -32.09 -20.10
CA SER A 229 -31.88 -33.38 -20.32
C SER A 229 -33.30 -33.40 -19.73
N LEU A 230 -33.47 -32.89 -18.50
CA LEU A 230 -34.77 -32.78 -17.83
C LEU A 230 -35.70 -31.82 -18.57
N TYR A 231 -35.16 -30.69 -19.03
CA TYR A 231 -35.87 -29.74 -19.88
C TYR A 231 -36.39 -30.40 -21.17
N ASN A 232 -35.54 -31.14 -21.89
CA ASN A 232 -35.94 -31.83 -23.11
C ASN A 232 -36.97 -32.92 -22.84
N LEU A 233 -36.85 -33.63 -21.71
CA LEU A 233 -37.85 -34.62 -21.31
C LEU A 233 -39.21 -33.97 -21.04
N ILE A 234 -39.26 -32.88 -20.26
CA ILE A 234 -40.51 -32.15 -19.98
C ILE A 234 -41.14 -31.66 -21.28
N LEU A 235 -40.32 -31.10 -22.20
CA LEU A 235 -40.79 -30.65 -23.50
C LEU A 235 -41.36 -31.81 -24.33
N TYR A 236 -40.70 -32.97 -24.33
CA TYR A 236 -41.18 -34.18 -25.00
C TYR A 236 -42.52 -34.67 -24.42
N ILE A 237 -42.67 -34.67 -23.09
CA ILE A 237 -43.92 -35.04 -22.42
C ILE A 237 -45.05 -34.08 -22.81
N VAL A 238 -44.80 -32.77 -22.75
CA VAL A 238 -45.80 -31.75 -23.17
C VAL A 238 -46.20 -31.95 -24.63
N TYR A 239 -45.22 -32.19 -25.50
CA TYR A 239 -45.46 -32.48 -26.90
C TYR A 239 -46.30 -33.74 -27.10
N ALA A 240 -45.91 -34.86 -26.47
CA ALA A 240 -46.65 -36.12 -26.55
C ALA A 240 -48.09 -35.97 -26.05
N THR A 241 -48.30 -35.27 -24.93
CA THR A 241 -49.64 -35.01 -24.38
C THR A 241 -50.49 -34.16 -25.32
N LEU A 242 -49.93 -33.10 -25.91
CA LEU A 242 -50.65 -32.27 -26.88
C LEU A 242 -51.00 -33.04 -28.14
N VAL A 243 -50.11 -33.92 -28.61
CA VAL A 243 -50.36 -34.81 -29.74
C VAL A 243 -51.49 -35.78 -29.43
N ILE A 244 -51.47 -36.43 -28.27
CA ILE A 244 -52.51 -37.37 -27.83
C ILE A 244 -53.85 -36.66 -27.66
N ALA A 245 -53.88 -35.51 -26.99
CA ALA A 245 -55.10 -34.73 -26.79
C ALA A 245 -55.69 -34.26 -28.12
N SER A 246 -54.85 -33.78 -29.02
CA SER A 246 -55.29 -33.33 -30.34
C SER A 246 -55.77 -34.50 -31.22
N TYR A 247 -55.12 -35.66 -31.13
CA TYR A 247 -55.59 -36.90 -31.76
C TYR A 247 -56.98 -37.26 -31.24
N GLN A 248 -57.19 -37.28 -29.93
CA GLN A 248 -58.49 -37.58 -29.31
C GLN A 248 -59.56 -36.59 -29.78
N ILE A 249 -59.26 -35.28 -29.79
CA ILE A 249 -60.19 -34.24 -30.25
C ILE A 249 -60.53 -34.44 -31.74
N LEU A 250 -59.53 -34.60 -32.62
CA LEU A 250 -59.76 -34.78 -34.06
C LEU A 250 -60.56 -36.05 -34.38
N THR A 251 -60.27 -37.15 -33.68
CA THR A 251 -61.05 -38.39 -33.83
C THR A 251 -62.50 -38.23 -33.33
N SER A 252 -62.74 -37.41 -32.30
CA SER A 252 -64.11 -37.11 -31.83
C SER A 252 -64.94 -36.34 -32.87
N TYR A 253 -64.29 -35.58 -33.76
CA TYR A 253 -64.90 -34.92 -34.91
C TYR A 253 -64.94 -35.80 -36.19
N GLY A 254 -64.65 -37.10 -36.08
CA GLY A 254 -64.70 -38.04 -37.21
C GLY A 254 -63.49 -37.99 -38.16
N ILE A 255 -62.44 -37.24 -37.84
CA ILE A 255 -61.22 -37.16 -38.64
C ILE A 255 -60.30 -38.34 -38.26
N THR A 256 -60.30 -39.40 -39.07
CA THR A 256 -59.50 -40.62 -38.83
C THR A 256 -58.27 -40.75 -39.73
N ARG A 257 -58.13 -39.91 -40.77
CA ARG A 257 -56.98 -39.94 -41.67
C ARG A 257 -55.73 -39.36 -40.99
N THR A 258 -54.72 -40.21 -40.81
CA THR A 258 -53.46 -39.89 -40.14
C THR A 258 -52.72 -38.69 -40.75
N SER A 259 -52.85 -38.46 -42.06
CA SER A 259 -52.24 -37.31 -42.75
C SER A 259 -52.78 -35.96 -42.31
N TYR A 260 -54.09 -35.85 -42.03
CA TYR A 260 -54.69 -34.61 -41.51
C TYR A 260 -54.29 -34.34 -40.07
N ILE A 261 -54.11 -35.40 -39.29
CA ILE A 261 -53.63 -35.31 -37.91
C ILE A 261 -52.19 -34.78 -37.89
N ILE A 262 -51.30 -35.33 -38.72
CA ILE A 262 -49.91 -34.86 -38.83
C ILE A 262 -49.84 -33.40 -39.30
N LEU A 263 -50.65 -33.02 -40.30
CA LEU A 263 -50.70 -31.65 -40.80
C LEU A 263 -51.17 -30.66 -39.71
N PHE A 264 -52.18 -31.03 -38.94
CA PHE A 264 -52.70 -30.24 -37.82
C PHE A 264 -51.71 -30.14 -36.64
N MET A 265 -50.81 -31.11 -36.48
CA MET A 265 -49.77 -31.11 -35.43
C MET A 265 -48.55 -30.23 -35.76
N SER A 266 -48.30 -29.93 -37.04
CA SER A 266 -47.11 -29.16 -37.43
C SER A 266 -47.07 -27.72 -36.88
N PRO A 267 -48.17 -26.94 -36.81
CA PRO A 267 -48.17 -25.60 -36.23
C PRO A 267 -48.06 -25.62 -34.71
N VAL A 268 -48.52 -26.69 -34.05
CA VAL A 268 -48.40 -26.88 -32.59
C VAL A 268 -46.93 -26.86 -32.16
N PHE A 269 -46.03 -27.39 -32.99
CA PHE A 269 -44.59 -27.36 -32.73
C PHE A 269 -44.03 -25.92 -32.68
N LEU A 270 -44.45 -25.04 -33.59
CA LEU A 270 -44.03 -23.64 -33.63
C LEU A 270 -44.59 -22.84 -32.44
N LEU A 271 -45.82 -23.15 -32.01
CA LEU A 271 -46.46 -22.53 -30.85
C LEU A 271 -45.78 -22.90 -29.52
N LEU A 272 -45.01 -23.99 -29.48
CA LEU A 272 -44.24 -24.40 -28.30
C LEU A 272 -42.90 -23.67 -28.14
N GLU A 273 -42.42 -22.95 -29.15
CA GLU A 273 -41.12 -22.27 -29.13
C GLU A 273 -40.99 -21.14 -28.08
N PRO A 274 -42.03 -20.31 -27.84
CA PRO A 274 -42.01 -19.35 -26.73
C PRO A 274 -41.97 -20.03 -25.35
N ILE A 275 -42.73 -21.12 -25.19
CA ILE A 275 -42.76 -21.92 -23.94
C ILE A 275 -41.40 -22.54 -23.70
N ARG A 276 -40.76 -23.04 -24.77
CA ARG A 276 -39.40 -23.57 -24.77
C ARG A 276 -38.39 -22.54 -24.24
N ASN A 277 -38.39 -21.33 -24.80
CA ASN A 277 -37.48 -20.26 -24.37
C ASN A 277 -37.74 -19.81 -22.92
N PHE A 278 -39.01 -19.76 -22.51
CA PHE A 278 -39.41 -19.45 -21.14
C PHE A 278 -38.89 -20.52 -20.16
N LEU A 279 -39.12 -21.80 -20.44
CA LEU A 279 -38.64 -22.92 -19.62
C LEU A 279 -37.12 -22.92 -19.50
N GLN A 280 -36.39 -22.66 -20.58
CA GLN A 280 -34.94 -22.55 -20.56
C GLN A 280 -34.46 -21.40 -19.66
N LYS A 281 -35.11 -20.24 -19.71
CA LYS A 281 -34.78 -19.09 -18.85
C LYS A 281 -35.06 -19.38 -17.38
N VAL A 282 -36.20 -20.01 -17.07
CA VAL A 282 -36.57 -20.42 -15.70
C VAL A 282 -35.55 -21.41 -15.15
N ILE A 283 -35.17 -22.43 -15.92
CA ILE A 283 -34.18 -23.42 -15.50
C ILE A 283 -32.81 -22.76 -15.30
N ASN A 284 -32.35 -21.91 -16.23
CA ASN A 284 -31.06 -21.26 -16.05
C ASN A 284 -31.01 -20.38 -14.79
N ASN A 285 -32.10 -19.66 -14.50
CA ASN A 285 -32.21 -18.83 -13.30
C ASN A 285 -32.31 -19.64 -12.00
N LEU A 286 -32.99 -20.79 -12.02
CA LEU A 286 -33.09 -21.68 -10.86
C LEU A 286 -31.77 -22.40 -10.56
N PHE A 287 -31.01 -22.76 -11.60
CA PHE A 287 -29.86 -23.67 -11.47
C PHE A 287 -28.48 -22.98 -11.54
N PHE A 288 -28.29 -21.82 -12.20
CA PHE A 288 -26.93 -21.26 -12.47
C PHE A 288 -26.65 -19.84 -11.96
N ARG A 289 -27.62 -19.17 -11.31
CA ARG A 289 -27.54 -17.75 -10.93
C ARG A 289 -26.22 -17.35 -10.23
N GLN A 290 -25.81 -18.06 -9.18
CA GLN A 290 -24.63 -17.68 -8.36
C GLN A 290 -23.29 -17.70 -9.13
N VAL A 291 -23.10 -18.64 -10.05
CA VAL A 291 -21.84 -18.73 -10.84
C VAL A 291 -21.79 -17.66 -11.91
N THR A 292 -22.94 -17.36 -12.52
CA THR A 292 -23.08 -16.24 -13.46
C THR A 292 -22.81 -14.91 -12.76
N ASP A 293 -23.31 -14.73 -11.53
CA ASP A 293 -23.13 -13.49 -10.76
C ASP A 293 -21.64 -13.23 -10.47
N GLN A 294 -20.86 -14.24 -10.05
CA GLN A 294 -19.41 -14.09 -9.81
C GLN A 294 -18.62 -13.77 -11.09
N GLN A 295 -18.96 -14.38 -12.23
CA GLN A 295 -18.30 -14.07 -13.51
C GLN A 295 -18.58 -12.65 -13.98
N ILE A 296 -19.82 -12.15 -13.77
CA ILE A 296 -20.18 -10.77 -14.06
C ILE A 296 -19.37 -9.82 -13.16
N ILE A 297 -19.32 -10.09 -11.85
CA ILE A 297 -18.53 -9.28 -10.91
C ILE A 297 -17.05 -9.24 -11.32
N LEU A 298 -16.44 -10.38 -11.66
CA LEU A 298 -15.05 -10.44 -12.09
C LEU A 298 -14.80 -9.62 -13.36
N ARG A 299 -15.69 -9.74 -14.36
CA ARG A 299 -15.58 -8.99 -15.61
C ARG A 299 -15.73 -7.49 -15.38
N ASP A 300 -16.74 -7.08 -14.63
CA ASP A 300 -17.03 -5.68 -14.35
C ASP A 300 -15.91 -5.06 -13.50
N PHE A 301 -15.40 -5.78 -12.49
CA PHE A 301 -14.21 -5.42 -11.74
C PHE A 301 -12.98 -5.24 -12.64
N SER A 302 -12.70 -6.22 -13.51
CA SER A 302 -11.56 -6.17 -14.45
C SER A 302 -11.65 -4.97 -15.39
N SER A 303 -12.85 -4.62 -15.85
CA SER A 303 -13.07 -3.44 -16.70
C SER A 303 -12.77 -2.14 -15.97
N ILE A 304 -13.16 -2.02 -14.70
CA ILE A 304 -12.94 -0.81 -13.90
C ILE A 304 -11.45 -0.62 -13.62
N ILE A 305 -10.78 -1.66 -13.10
CA ILE A 305 -9.39 -1.55 -12.65
C ILE A 305 -8.40 -1.29 -13.79
N ASN A 306 -8.65 -1.84 -14.99
CA ASN A 306 -7.78 -1.64 -16.16
C ASN A 306 -7.79 -0.19 -16.66
N SER A 307 -8.80 0.61 -16.28
CA SER A 307 -8.90 2.03 -16.62
C SER A 307 -8.50 2.97 -15.47
N ALA A 308 -8.27 2.43 -14.27
CA ALA A 308 -8.05 3.22 -13.06
C ALA A 308 -6.56 3.50 -12.84
N LEU A 309 -6.21 4.79 -12.68
CA LEU A 309 -4.86 5.24 -12.30
C LEU A 309 -4.72 5.53 -10.80
N SER A 310 -5.82 5.54 -10.06
CA SER A 310 -5.85 5.88 -8.64
C SER A 310 -5.90 4.64 -7.78
N LEU A 311 -4.95 4.51 -6.85
CA LEU A 311 -4.90 3.45 -5.86
C LEU A 311 -6.22 3.35 -5.06
N LYS A 312 -6.83 4.49 -4.73
CA LYS A 312 -8.12 4.54 -4.03
C LYS A 312 -9.23 3.86 -4.85
N ILE A 313 -9.39 4.23 -6.12
CA ILE A 313 -10.41 3.67 -7.00
C ILE A 313 -10.23 2.15 -7.15
N ILE A 314 -8.99 1.69 -7.30
CA ILE A 314 -8.68 0.26 -7.44
C ILE A 314 -9.05 -0.50 -6.16
N THR A 315 -8.62 -0.01 -5.00
CA THR A 315 -8.93 -0.65 -3.70
C THR A 315 -10.43 -0.60 -3.37
N ASP A 316 -11.13 0.50 -3.64
CA ASP A 316 -12.59 0.62 -3.50
C ASP A 316 -13.32 -0.41 -4.39
N SER A 317 -12.86 -0.57 -5.62
CA SER A 317 -13.45 -1.52 -6.58
C SER A 317 -13.19 -2.97 -6.16
N LEU A 318 -12.00 -3.26 -5.61
CA LEU A 318 -11.68 -4.59 -5.09
C LEU A 318 -12.54 -4.92 -3.87
N ILE A 319 -12.72 -3.97 -2.94
CA ILE A 319 -13.64 -4.13 -1.80
C ILE A 319 -15.05 -4.48 -2.29
N LYS A 320 -15.62 -3.67 -3.20
CA LYS A 320 -16.97 -3.91 -3.72
C LYS A 320 -17.11 -5.25 -4.44
N ALA A 321 -16.08 -5.68 -5.18
CA ALA A 321 -16.10 -6.97 -5.87
C ALA A 321 -16.06 -8.14 -4.89
N VAL A 322 -15.28 -8.00 -3.81
CA VAL A 322 -15.20 -8.99 -2.72
C VAL A 322 -16.52 -9.05 -1.94
N GLU A 323 -17.07 -7.91 -1.53
CA GLU A 323 -18.37 -7.84 -0.82
C GLU A 323 -19.49 -8.48 -1.63
N ASN A 324 -19.66 -8.08 -2.89
CA ASN A 324 -20.73 -8.59 -3.75
C ASN A 324 -20.53 -10.07 -4.13
N GLY A 325 -19.27 -10.49 -4.32
CA GLY A 325 -18.95 -11.83 -4.80
C GLY A 325 -18.93 -12.91 -3.71
N LEU A 326 -18.68 -12.50 -2.46
CA LEU A 326 -18.54 -13.38 -1.30
C LEU A 326 -19.63 -13.20 -0.23
N ASP A 327 -20.41 -12.11 -0.27
CA ASP A 327 -21.40 -11.74 0.75
C ASP A 327 -20.74 -11.58 2.15
N SER A 328 -19.55 -10.96 2.16
CA SER A 328 -18.79 -10.64 3.36
C SER A 328 -19.39 -9.43 4.09
N LYS A 329 -19.36 -9.43 5.42
CA LYS A 329 -19.78 -8.27 6.24
C LYS A 329 -18.83 -7.09 6.07
N ASP A 330 -17.53 -7.37 6.16
CA ASP A 330 -16.50 -6.34 6.11
C ASP A 330 -15.27 -6.81 5.32
N VAL A 331 -14.65 -5.86 4.61
CA VAL A 331 -13.41 -6.06 3.86
C VAL A 331 -12.43 -4.96 4.21
N THR A 332 -11.21 -5.33 4.54
CA THR A 332 -10.09 -4.42 4.81
C THR A 332 -8.91 -4.75 3.92
N ILE A 333 -8.37 -3.75 3.24
CA ILE A 333 -7.14 -3.87 2.44
C ILE A 333 -6.01 -3.16 3.18
N MET A 334 -4.95 -3.91 3.48
CA MET A 334 -3.70 -3.37 3.98
C MET A 334 -2.64 -3.36 2.88
N LEU A 335 -1.92 -2.26 2.74
CA LEU A 335 -0.86 -2.08 1.73
C LEU A 335 0.49 -1.81 2.39
N LYS A 336 1.55 -2.32 1.78
CA LYS A 336 2.92 -2.10 2.22
C LYS A 336 3.33 -0.66 1.93
N ASN A 337 3.75 0.07 2.96
CA ASN A 337 4.46 1.34 2.86
C ASN A 337 5.80 1.21 3.58
N SER A 338 6.91 1.26 2.82
CA SER A 338 8.25 0.98 3.34
C SER A 338 8.34 -0.38 4.05
N ASN A 339 8.53 -0.40 5.38
CA ASN A 339 8.67 -1.61 6.22
C ASN A 339 7.43 -1.91 7.09
N LYS A 340 6.29 -1.30 6.79
CA LYS A 340 5.04 -1.46 7.55
C LYS A 340 3.88 -1.68 6.59
N TYR A 341 2.85 -2.41 7.04
CA TYR A 341 1.59 -2.57 6.33
C TYR A 341 0.54 -1.71 7.02
N HIS A 342 -0.07 -0.80 6.27
CA HIS A 342 -1.07 0.14 6.76
C HIS A 342 -2.44 -0.18 6.18
N VAL A 343 -3.50 0.11 6.93
CA VAL A 343 -4.87 0.04 6.40
C VAL A 343 -5.01 1.09 5.30
N GLY A 344 -5.09 0.64 4.05
CA GLY A 344 -5.35 1.50 2.91
C GLY A 344 -6.82 1.89 2.87
N ASN A 345 -7.68 0.87 2.82
CA ASN A 345 -9.12 1.05 2.71
C ASN A 345 -9.89 -0.04 3.47
N THR A 346 -11.05 0.30 4.02
CA THR A 346 -11.86 -0.60 4.85
C THR A 346 -13.32 -0.21 4.80
N THR A 347 -14.20 -1.20 4.93
CA THR A 347 -15.65 -1.03 5.07
C THR A 347 -16.07 -0.83 6.53
N ILE A 348 -15.16 -1.06 7.49
CA ILE A 348 -15.46 -0.95 8.92
C ILE A 348 -15.41 0.52 9.34
N ASP A 349 -16.54 1.03 9.79
CA ASP A 349 -16.65 2.40 10.29
C ASP A 349 -15.85 2.58 11.60
N GLY A 350 -15.13 3.70 11.72
CA GLY A 350 -14.42 4.08 12.94
C GLY A 350 -13.04 3.46 13.15
N ILE A 351 -12.50 2.70 12.19
CA ILE A 351 -11.11 2.23 12.27
C ILE A 351 -10.13 3.39 12.09
N ASN A 352 -9.29 3.61 13.10
CA ASN A 352 -8.17 4.53 12.98
C ASN A 352 -7.00 3.88 12.20
N LYS A 353 -6.81 4.35 10.96
CA LYS A 353 -5.79 3.87 10.00
C LYS A 353 -4.36 3.98 10.52
N ASP A 354 -4.08 4.91 11.44
CA ASP A 354 -2.74 5.17 11.97
C ASP A 354 -2.35 4.24 13.12
N THR A 355 -3.33 3.54 13.71
CA THR A 355 -3.11 2.63 14.86
C THR A 355 -3.11 1.16 14.46
N HIS A 356 -3.74 0.81 13.33
CA HIS A 356 -3.84 -0.56 12.83
C HIS A 356 -2.72 -0.82 11.80
N ILE A 357 -1.51 -1.10 12.30
CA ILE A 357 -0.31 -1.30 11.49
C ILE A 357 0.30 -2.68 11.78
N PHE A 358 0.62 -3.44 10.73
CA PHE A 358 1.46 -4.63 10.87
C PHE A 358 2.91 -4.30 10.54
N LYS A 359 3.82 -4.63 11.46
CA LYS A 359 5.27 -4.54 11.25
C LYS A 359 5.75 -5.69 10.37
N PHE A 360 6.93 -5.55 9.77
CA PHE A 360 7.54 -6.59 8.92
C PHE A 360 7.71 -7.95 9.61
N ASN A 361 7.87 -7.96 10.94
CA ASN A 361 8.04 -9.17 11.75
C ASN A 361 6.73 -9.74 12.31
N HIS A 362 5.58 -9.16 11.93
CA HIS A 362 4.28 -9.64 12.39
C HIS A 362 4.06 -11.10 11.92
N PRO A 363 3.59 -12.03 12.78
CA PRO A 363 3.46 -13.45 12.42
C PRO A 363 2.65 -13.74 11.14
N ILE A 364 1.61 -12.94 10.86
CA ILE A 364 0.82 -13.04 9.60
C ILE A 364 1.67 -12.66 8.38
N VAL A 365 2.52 -11.64 8.50
CA VAL A 365 3.44 -11.23 7.43
C VAL A 365 4.46 -12.34 7.18
N THR A 366 5.06 -12.88 8.25
CA THR A 366 6.00 -14.01 8.18
C THR A 366 5.37 -15.26 7.55
N TRP A 367 4.12 -15.56 7.90
CA TRP A 367 3.36 -16.66 7.31
C TRP A 367 3.28 -16.54 5.79
N PHE A 368 2.95 -15.35 5.28
CA PHE A 368 2.90 -15.13 3.84
C PHE A 368 4.29 -15.08 3.21
N ASN A 369 5.30 -14.50 3.84
CA ASN A 369 6.67 -14.52 3.28
C ASN A 369 7.21 -15.95 3.09
N ASN A 370 6.75 -16.93 3.87
CA ASN A 370 7.09 -18.35 3.71
C ASN A 370 6.37 -19.06 2.54
N GLY A 371 5.67 -18.33 1.67
CA GLY A 371 5.03 -18.89 0.46
C GLY A 371 3.60 -19.40 0.63
N ASN A 372 2.98 -19.18 1.80
CA ASN A 372 1.59 -19.62 2.02
C ASN A 372 0.58 -18.79 1.22
N LYS A 373 -0.51 -19.44 0.78
CA LYS A 373 -1.53 -18.85 -0.10
C LYS A 373 -2.65 -18.08 0.61
N LEU A 374 -3.22 -18.62 1.68
CA LEU A 374 -4.28 -17.98 2.45
C LEU A 374 -4.19 -18.35 3.93
N LEU A 375 -4.83 -17.57 4.79
CA LEU A 375 -4.87 -17.80 6.23
C LEU A 375 -6.32 -17.72 6.74
N LEU A 376 -6.82 -18.82 7.30
CA LEU A 376 -8.13 -18.89 7.94
C LEU A 376 -8.02 -18.51 9.42
N SER A 377 -9.07 -17.95 9.99
CA SER A 377 -9.14 -17.62 11.43
C SER A 377 -8.82 -18.81 12.33
N THR A 378 -9.28 -20.01 11.96
CA THR A 378 -8.97 -21.26 12.68
C THR A 378 -7.47 -21.56 12.72
N HIS A 379 -6.70 -21.18 11.69
CA HIS A 379 -5.25 -21.31 11.70
C HIS A 379 -4.59 -20.27 12.61
N ILE A 380 -5.11 -19.04 12.66
CA ILE A 380 -4.59 -17.97 13.53
C ILE A 380 -4.66 -18.39 15.01
N TYR A 381 -5.75 -19.02 15.43
CA TYR A 381 -5.93 -19.42 16.83
C TYR A 381 -5.24 -20.74 17.22
N ASN A 382 -5.08 -21.67 16.27
CA ASN A 382 -4.64 -23.03 16.57
C ASN A 382 -3.21 -23.35 16.13
N HIS A 383 -2.64 -22.63 15.16
CA HIS A 383 -1.33 -22.94 14.60
C HIS A 383 -0.19 -22.40 15.48
N VAL A 384 0.89 -23.17 15.61
CA VAL A 384 2.01 -22.88 16.53
C VAL A 384 2.66 -21.53 16.24
N SER A 385 2.80 -21.16 14.96
CA SER A 385 3.38 -19.88 14.52
C SER A 385 2.68 -18.63 15.05
N PHE A 386 1.42 -18.74 15.50
CA PHE A 386 0.64 -17.61 16.00
C PHE A 386 0.47 -17.61 17.53
N LYS A 387 0.99 -18.63 18.24
CA LYS A 387 0.97 -18.68 19.72
C LYS A 387 1.74 -17.51 20.36
N GLY A 388 2.70 -16.94 19.65
CA GLY A 388 3.52 -15.81 20.10
C GLY A 388 2.95 -14.40 19.86
N LEU A 389 1.73 -14.27 19.30
CA LEU A 389 1.08 -12.97 19.08
C LEU A 389 0.89 -12.22 20.40
N TRP A 390 1.31 -10.96 20.45
CA TRP A 390 1.11 -10.10 21.62
C TRP A 390 -0.37 -9.77 21.81
N ASP A 391 -0.79 -9.46 23.04
CA ASP A 391 -2.20 -9.14 23.33
C ASP A 391 -2.71 -7.89 22.59
N GLN A 392 -1.81 -6.99 22.21
CA GLN A 392 -2.13 -5.87 21.33
C GLN A 392 -2.41 -6.32 19.89
N GLU A 393 -1.61 -7.23 19.34
CA GLU A 393 -1.77 -7.76 17.97
C GLU A 393 -3.04 -8.61 17.84
N LYS A 394 -3.35 -9.42 18.85
CA LYS A 394 -4.61 -10.18 18.93
C LYS A 394 -5.83 -9.26 18.92
N ARG A 395 -5.76 -8.13 19.64
CA ARG A 395 -6.83 -7.12 19.64
C ARG A 395 -7.00 -6.48 18.27
N VAL A 396 -5.92 -6.17 17.56
CA VAL A 396 -6.00 -5.64 16.19
C VAL A 396 -6.69 -6.64 15.26
N ILE A 397 -6.32 -7.93 15.31
CA ILE A 397 -6.96 -8.98 14.50
C ILE A 397 -8.44 -9.18 14.87
N SER A 398 -8.76 -9.14 16.17
CA SER A 398 -10.12 -9.25 16.68
C SER A 398 -11.00 -8.07 16.26
N ASN A 399 -10.47 -6.84 16.31
CA ASN A 399 -11.19 -5.63 15.90
C ASN A 399 -11.50 -5.62 14.40
N LEU A 400 -10.70 -6.32 13.60
CA LEU A 400 -10.93 -6.50 12.17
C LEU A 400 -11.92 -7.63 11.84
N ASN A 401 -12.52 -8.28 12.86
CA ASN A 401 -13.46 -9.40 12.71
C ASN A 401 -12.99 -10.52 11.77
N THR A 402 -11.67 -10.77 11.76
CA THR A 402 -10.99 -11.55 10.73
C THR A 402 -11.47 -13.00 10.63
N GLU A 403 -11.98 -13.41 9.46
CA GLU A 403 -12.26 -14.81 9.11
C GLU A 403 -11.25 -15.37 8.11
N VAL A 404 -10.89 -14.58 7.09
CA VAL A 404 -9.93 -14.96 6.05
C VAL A 404 -8.95 -13.82 5.81
N VAL A 405 -7.66 -14.14 5.66
CA VAL A 405 -6.63 -13.22 5.20
C VAL A 405 -5.98 -13.79 3.94
N ALA A 406 -5.94 -13.00 2.88
CA ALA A 406 -5.34 -13.35 1.60
C ALA A 406 -4.23 -12.34 1.24
N PRO A 407 -3.05 -12.79 0.79
CA PRO A 407 -1.94 -11.93 0.43
C PRO A 407 -2.14 -11.32 -0.97
N ILE A 408 -1.75 -10.06 -1.12
CA ILE A 408 -1.60 -9.40 -2.43
C ILE A 408 -0.13 -9.49 -2.80
N ARG A 409 0.18 -10.23 -3.87
CA ARG A 409 1.56 -10.45 -4.34
C ARG A 409 1.80 -9.92 -5.74
N TYR A 410 3.00 -9.37 -5.95
CA TYR A 410 3.50 -9.02 -7.26
C TYR A 410 4.93 -9.56 -7.41
N LEU A 411 5.20 -10.42 -8.40
CA LEU A 411 6.51 -11.06 -8.63
C LEU A 411 7.11 -11.66 -7.33
N ASP A 412 6.31 -12.41 -6.58
CA ASP A 412 6.60 -13.02 -5.28
C ASP A 412 6.68 -12.10 -4.04
N ASP A 413 6.79 -10.78 -4.24
CA ASP A 413 6.79 -9.81 -3.15
C ASP A 413 5.40 -9.57 -2.56
N LEU A 414 5.30 -9.60 -1.22
CA LEU A 414 4.09 -9.27 -0.49
C LEU A 414 3.89 -7.75 -0.43
N ILE A 415 3.08 -7.23 -1.35
CA ILE A 415 2.76 -5.79 -1.47
C ILE A 415 1.54 -5.37 -0.62
N GLY A 416 0.74 -6.32 -0.15
CA GLY A 416 -0.41 -6.06 0.70
C GLY A 416 -1.14 -7.32 1.14
N MET A 417 -2.29 -7.16 1.78
CA MET A 417 -3.20 -8.25 2.13
C MET A 417 -4.65 -7.77 2.20
N VAL A 418 -5.57 -8.65 1.87
CA VAL A 418 -7.02 -8.48 2.03
C VAL A 418 -7.47 -9.29 3.23
N ILE A 419 -8.12 -8.62 4.17
CA ILE A 419 -8.69 -9.19 5.39
C ILE A 419 -10.20 -9.14 5.23
N ILE A 420 -10.86 -10.28 5.35
CA ILE A 420 -12.29 -10.43 5.17
C ILE A 420 -12.89 -10.94 6.46
N SER A 421 -13.99 -10.32 6.89
CA SER A 421 -14.71 -10.73 8.07
C SER A 421 -15.74 -11.84 7.79
N GLY A 422 -16.47 -12.20 8.84
CA GLY A 422 -17.63 -13.10 8.79
C GLY A 422 -18.57 -12.85 7.61
N ARG A 423 -19.21 -13.90 7.09
CA ARG A 423 -20.34 -13.73 6.17
C ARG A 423 -21.57 -13.12 6.86
N ASN A 424 -22.42 -12.45 6.07
CA ASN A 424 -23.75 -12.01 6.52
C ASN A 424 -24.60 -13.17 7.03
N ASP A 425 -24.41 -14.36 6.48
CA ASP A 425 -25.17 -15.56 6.83
C ASP A 425 -24.45 -16.56 7.76
N GLU A 426 -23.33 -16.15 8.35
CA GLU A 426 -22.50 -16.92 9.31
C GLU A 426 -21.98 -18.27 8.78
N THR A 427 -21.94 -18.48 7.46
CA THR A 427 -21.34 -19.69 6.90
C THR A 427 -19.84 -19.52 6.64
N PRO A 428 -19.01 -20.58 6.76
CA PRO A 428 -17.62 -20.51 6.32
C PRO A 428 -17.51 -20.32 4.80
N TYR A 429 -16.47 -19.64 4.34
CA TYR A 429 -16.16 -19.52 2.92
C TYR A 429 -15.79 -20.88 2.30
N SER A 430 -16.34 -21.17 1.12
CA SER A 430 -16.06 -22.40 0.37
C SER A 430 -14.75 -22.30 -0.45
N VAL A 431 -14.21 -23.45 -0.87
CA VAL A 431 -12.98 -23.50 -1.70
C VAL A 431 -13.13 -22.69 -3.00
N SER A 432 -14.28 -22.81 -3.68
CA SER A 432 -14.55 -22.03 -4.90
C SER A 432 -14.60 -20.52 -4.65
N GLU A 433 -15.02 -20.10 -3.46
CA GLU A 433 -15.08 -18.69 -3.08
C GLU A 433 -13.69 -18.14 -2.72
N THR A 434 -12.86 -18.95 -2.06
CA THR A 434 -11.45 -18.58 -1.84
C THR A 434 -10.65 -18.51 -3.14
N GLU A 435 -10.91 -19.40 -4.11
CA GLU A 435 -10.30 -19.32 -5.46
C GLU A 435 -10.75 -18.07 -6.22
N PHE A 436 -12.04 -17.69 -6.09
CA PHE A 436 -12.56 -16.45 -6.66
C PHE A 436 -11.87 -15.22 -6.05
N LEU A 437 -11.69 -15.20 -4.72
CA LEU A 437 -10.96 -14.15 -4.02
C LEU A 437 -9.50 -14.07 -4.50
N GLU A 438 -8.79 -15.19 -4.57
CA GLU A 438 -7.42 -15.23 -5.08
C GLU A 438 -7.35 -14.67 -6.52
N THR A 439 -8.33 -15.01 -7.36
CA THR A 439 -8.42 -14.49 -8.74
C THR A 439 -8.61 -12.97 -8.78
N LEU A 440 -9.50 -12.42 -7.94
CA LEU A 440 -9.70 -10.96 -7.83
C LEU A 440 -8.41 -10.26 -7.37
N ILE A 441 -7.76 -10.81 -6.34
CA ILE A 441 -6.53 -10.24 -5.78
C ILE A 441 -5.39 -10.27 -6.81
N ASN A 442 -5.20 -11.40 -7.50
CA ASN A 442 -4.14 -11.53 -8.50
C ASN A 442 -4.32 -10.55 -9.66
N ASN A 443 -5.56 -10.35 -10.13
CA ASN A 443 -5.87 -9.34 -11.15
C ASN A 443 -5.62 -7.92 -10.65
N ALA A 444 -5.84 -7.65 -9.37
CA ALA A 444 -5.61 -6.34 -8.77
C ALA A 444 -4.12 -6.05 -8.52
N ALA A 445 -3.33 -7.07 -8.19
CA ALA A 445 -1.99 -6.90 -7.62
C ALA A 445 -1.05 -6.10 -8.53
N ALA A 446 -0.95 -6.46 -9.81
CA ALA A 446 -0.12 -5.72 -10.77
C ALA A 446 -0.58 -4.27 -10.95
N ILE A 447 -1.89 -4.03 -10.95
CA ILE A 447 -2.47 -2.69 -11.13
C ILE A 447 -2.25 -1.83 -9.87
N ILE A 448 -2.36 -2.42 -8.67
CA ILE A 448 -2.04 -1.77 -7.39
C ILE A 448 -0.57 -1.32 -7.38
N GLU A 449 0.35 -2.20 -7.77
CA GLU A 449 1.79 -1.87 -7.81
C GLU A 449 2.10 -0.81 -8.86
N ASN A 450 1.48 -0.90 -10.04
CA ASN A 450 1.61 0.12 -11.09
C ASN A 450 1.07 1.47 -10.61
N ALA A 451 -0.11 1.52 -9.99
CA ALA A 451 -0.71 2.75 -9.48
C ALA A 451 0.15 3.39 -8.38
N LYS A 452 0.72 2.57 -7.49
CA LYS A 452 1.67 3.04 -6.47
C LYS A 452 2.95 3.58 -7.08
N THR A 453 3.50 2.90 -8.09
CA THR A 453 4.67 3.36 -8.84
C THR A 453 4.41 4.69 -9.53
N ILE A 454 3.27 4.83 -10.22
CA ILE A 454 2.84 6.09 -10.85
C ILE A 454 2.68 7.20 -9.81
N GLN A 455 2.09 6.91 -8.65
CA GLN A 455 1.95 7.88 -7.57
C GLN A 455 3.32 8.33 -7.05
N ASN A 456 4.24 7.40 -6.82
CA ASN A 456 5.61 7.71 -6.38
C ASN A 456 6.35 8.55 -7.43
N MET A 457 6.27 8.17 -8.72
CA MET A 457 6.85 8.94 -9.82
C MET A 457 6.26 10.34 -9.91
N LYS A 458 4.94 10.49 -9.69
CA LYS A 458 4.29 11.80 -9.68
C LYS A 458 4.80 12.66 -8.53
N THR A 459 4.93 12.11 -7.33
CA THR A 459 5.51 12.82 -6.18
C THR A 459 6.96 13.22 -6.46
N GLN A 460 7.81 12.28 -6.92
CA GLN A 460 9.20 12.56 -7.28
C GLN A 460 9.32 13.59 -8.40
N SER A 461 8.40 13.60 -9.37
CA SER A 461 8.39 14.58 -10.46
C SER A 461 8.06 15.99 -10.01
N ILE A 462 7.40 16.18 -8.86
CA ILE A 462 6.96 17.50 -8.38
C ILE A 462 7.75 17.98 -7.15
N THR A 463 8.55 17.13 -6.52
CA THR A 463 9.38 17.47 -5.35
C THR A 463 10.88 17.43 -5.68
N ASP A 464 11.68 18.17 -4.92
CA ASP A 464 13.14 18.05 -4.91
C ASP A 464 13.59 16.81 -4.11
N GLU A 465 14.61 16.11 -4.58
CA GLU A 465 15.05 14.85 -3.97
C GLU A 465 15.70 15.05 -2.61
N LEU A 466 16.43 16.16 -2.41
CA LEU A 466 17.21 16.40 -1.21
C LEU A 466 16.34 16.96 -0.07
N THR A 467 15.55 18.01 -0.36
CA THR A 467 14.78 18.75 0.64
C THR A 467 13.33 18.27 0.79
N LYS A 468 12.83 17.46 -0.15
CA LYS A 468 11.42 17.00 -0.24
C LYS A 468 10.37 18.11 -0.41
N LEU A 469 10.80 19.37 -0.55
CA LEU A 469 9.95 20.49 -0.93
C LEU A 469 9.51 20.36 -2.38
N TYR A 470 8.53 21.14 -2.81
CA TYR A 470 8.17 21.18 -4.24
C TYR A 470 9.33 21.72 -5.08
N ASN A 471 9.45 21.27 -6.32
CA ASN A 471 10.49 21.74 -7.24
C ASN A 471 10.01 22.95 -8.07
N HIS A 472 10.96 23.66 -8.66
CA HIS A 472 10.73 24.80 -9.53
C HIS A 472 9.64 24.55 -10.61
N ARG A 473 9.63 23.38 -11.26
CA ARG A 473 8.66 23.08 -12.32
C ARG A 473 7.24 23.07 -11.78
N TYR A 474 7.02 22.41 -10.64
CA TYR A 474 5.71 22.36 -10.01
C TYR A 474 5.20 23.74 -9.58
N PHE A 475 6.10 24.64 -9.15
CA PHE A 475 5.76 26.01 -8.81
C PHE A 475 5.20 26.78 -10.00
N HIS A 476 5.91 26.79 -11.14
CA HIS A 476 5.44 27.48 -12.35
C HIS A 476 4.11 26.91 -12.86
N ASP A 477 3.98 25.58 -12.88
CA ASP A 477 2.74 24.92 -13.34
C ASP A 477 1.54 25.27 -12.43
N THR A 478 1.74 25.20 -11.11
CA THR A 478 0.65 25.36 -10.12
C THR A 478 0.31 26.82 -9.87
N ALA A 479 1.31 27.66 -9.57
CA ALA A 479 1.11 29.08 -9.33
C ALA A 479 0.69 29.80 -10.62
N GLY A 480 1.27 29.46 -11.77
CA GLY A 480 0.88 30.01 -13.06
C GLY A 480 -0.58 29.71 -13.39
N LYS A 481 -1.05 28.49 -13.09
CA LYS A 481 -2.47 28.12 -13.19
C LYS A 481 -3.33 28.94 -12.22
N TRP A 482 -2.94 29.09 -10.96
CA TRP A 482 -3.71 29.87 -9.98
C TRP A 482 -3.86 31.35 -10.37
N VAL A 483 -2.81 31.96 -10.93
CA VAL A 483 -2.85 33.33 -11.44
C VAL A 483 -3.75 33.43 -12.67
N LYS A 484 -3.63 32.49 -13.62
CA LYS A 484 -4.46 32.45 -14.84
C LYS A 484 -5.94 32.26 -14.53
N ASP A 485 -6.25 31.37 -13.58
CA ASP A 485 -7.61 31.06 -13.13
C ASP A 485 -8.16 32.14 -12.17
N LYS A 486 -7.38 33.19 -11.87
CA LYS A 486 -7.71 34.26 -10.91
C LYS A 486 -8.19 33.72 -9.57
N LYS A 487 -7.55 32.64 -9.10
CA LYS A 487 -7.93 31.91 -7.88
C LYS A 487 -7.80 32.78 -6.62
N TYR A 488 -6.84 33.70 -6.61
CA TYR A 488 -6.56 34.61 -5.50
C TYR A 488 -6.56 36.06 -6.00
N GLU A 489 -7.22 36.95 -5.25
CA GLU A 489 -7.26 38.38 -5.57
C GLU A 489 -5.96 39.10 -5.21
N THR A 490 -5.24 38.59 -4.20
CA THR A 490 -3.97 39.11 -3.71
C THR A 490 -3.10 37.93 -3.28
N PHE A 491 -1.80 38.02 -3.55
CA PHE A 491 -0.81 37.05 -3.07
C PHE A 491 0.57 37.72 -3.01
N SER A 492 1.47 37.12 -2.24
CA SER A 492 2.87 37.54 -2.20
C SER A 492 3.80 36.37 -2.49
N VAL A 493 4.96 36.69 -3.09
CA VAL A 493 6.04 35.74 -3.33
C VAL A 493 7.26 36.22 -2.56
N ALA A 494 7.83 35.33 -1.76
CA ALA A 494 9.12 35.53 -1.11
C ALA A 494 10.17 34.65 -1.80
N MET A 495 11.21 35.29 -2.32
CA MET A 495 12.43 34.64 -2.82
C MET A 495 13.46 34.66 -1.70
N ILE A 496 14.00 33.49 -1.35
CA ILE A 496 15.00 33.29 -0.30
C ILE A 496 16.25 32.73 -0.96
N ASP A 497 17.40 33.26 -0.58
CA ASP A 497 18.70 32.71 -0.98
C ASP A 497 19.61 32.57 0.23
N ILE A 498 20.35 31.45 0.28
CA ILE A 498 21.30 31.19 1.35
C ILE A 498 22.57 32.01 1.12
N ASP A 499 22.84 32.92 2.07
CA ASP A 499 24.00 33.78 2.01
C ASP A 499 25.29 32.97 2.08
N GLN A 500 26.18 33.19 1.10
CA GLN A 500 27.55 32.63 1.07
C GLN A 500 27.62 31.09 1.12
N PHE A 501 26.60 30.41 0.60
CA PHE A 501 26.55 28.96 0.60
C PHE A 501 27.72 28.30 -0.16
N LYS A 502 28.28 28.95 -1.19
CA LYS A 502 29.52 28.51 -1.84
C LYS A 502 30.69 28.47 -0.86
N ILE A 503 30.93 29.56 -0.11
CA ILE A 503 32.01 29.64 0.89
C ILE A 503 31.83 28.54 1.95
N TYR A 504 30.59 28.32 2.38
CA TYR A 504 30.26 27.25 3.31
C TYR A 504 30.64 25.86 2.78
N ASN A 505 30.28 25.55 1.53
CA ASN A 505 30.66 24.29 0.88
C ASN A 505 32.17 24.15 0.71
N ASP A 506 32.88 25.22 0.35
CA ASP A 506 34.34 25.22 0.18
C ASP A 506 35.06 25.00 1.53
N LEU A 507 34.46 25.44 2.64
CA LEU A 507 35.01 25.28 3.99
C LEU A 507 34.74 23.91 4.61
N TYR A 508 33.51 23.40 4.47
CA TYR A 508 33.01 22.24 5.21
C TYR A 508 32.67 21.02 4.33
N GLY A 509 32.73 21.17 3.01
CA GLY A 509 32.43 20.14 2.02
C GLY A 509 30.94 20.06 1.66
N HIS A 510 30.66 19.52 0.48
CA HIS A 510 29.29 19.40 -0.06
C HIS A 510 28.31 18.61 0.82
N LEU A 511 28.79 17.61 1.57
CA LEU A 511 27.95 16.85 2.50
C LEU A 511 27.40 17.74 3.64
N ALA A 512 28.21 18.69 4.12
CA ALA A 512 27.75 19.66 5.11
C ALA A 512 26.73 20.63 4.49
N GLY A 513 26.94 21.06 3.24
CA GLY A 513 25.98 21.86 2.49
C GLY A 513 24.63 21.17 2.31
N ASP A 514 24.63 19.88 1.99
CA ASP A 514 23.41 19.07 1.86
C ASP A 514 22.63 18.97 3.18
N ILE A 515 23.35 18.86 4.31
CA ILE A 515 22.75 18.88 5.65
C ILE A 515 22.14 20.25 5.94
N ALA A 516 22.86 21.33 5.63
CA ALA A 516 22.39 22.70 5.81
C ALA A 516 21.12 22.98 4.98
N LEU A 517 21.09 22.55 3.71
CA LEU A 517 19.92 22.68 2.83
C LEU A 517 18.68 21.97 3.39
N LYS A 518 18.85 20.76 3.94
CA LYS A 518 17.75 20.02 4.58
C LYS A 518 17.23 20.74 5.81
N LYS A 519 18.13 21.20 6.68
CA LYS A 519 17.76 21.92 7.91
C LYS A 519 17.04 23.23 7.60
N ILE A 520 17.50 24.00 6.62
CA ILE A 520 16.82 25.23 6.17
C ILE A 520 15.45 24.91 5.57
N ALA A 521 15.35 23.86 4.75
CA ALA A 521 14.06 23.41 4.22
C ALA A 521 13.08 22.98 5.31
N GLU A 522 13.55 22.29 6.35
CA GLU A 522 12.75 21.92 7.53
C GLU A 522 12.26 23.17 8.26
N ILE A 523 13.14 24.14 8.54
CA ILE A 523 12.77 25.42 9.18
C ILE A 523 11.69 26.14 8.37
N ILE A 524 11.84 26.24 7.05
CA ILE A 524 10.86 26.90 6.18
C ILE A 524 9.53 26.14 6.21
N ASN A 525 9.55 24.80 6.13
CA ASN A 525 8.34 23.98 6.07
C ASN A 525 7.58 23.95 7.41
N GLU A 526 8.28 24.02 8.55
CA GLU A 526 7.66 24.10 9.88
C GLU A 526 7.06 25.48 10.19
N ALA A 527 7.67 26.54 9.66
CA ALA A 527 7.23 27.92 9.85
C ALA A 527 6.07 28.35 8.92
N THR A 528 5.73 27.53 7.92
CA THR A 528 4.71 27.85 6.91
C THR A 528 3.40 27.08 7.13
N SER A 529 2.30 27.62 6.62
CA SER A 529 0.98 27.00 6.73
C SER A 529 0.74 25.98 5.60
N LYS A 530 -0.16 25.01 5.80
CA LYS A 530 -0.55 24.03 4.76
C LYS A 530 -1.11 24.65 3.46
N ASN A 531 -1.50 25.92 3.49
CA ASN A 531 -1.99 26.66 2.34
C ASN A 531 -0.87 27.34 1.54
N ASP A 532 0.31 27.53 2.14
CA ASP A 532 1.45 28.15 1.50
C ASP A 532 2.13 27.12 0.57
N LEU A 533 2.67 27.60 -0.55
CA LEU A 533 3.40 26.75 -1.48
C LEU A 533 4.90 27.01 -1.32
N VAL A 534 5.59 26.06 -0.69
CA VAL A 534 7.04 26.09 -0.41
C VAL A 534 7.80 25.28 -1.45
N VAL A 535 8.84 25.89 -2.02
CA VAL A 535 9.51 25.40 -3.22
C VAL A 535 11.01 25.54 -3.05
N ARG A 536 11.78 24.52 -3.45
CA ARG A 536 13.20 24.69 -3.77
C ARG A 536 13.30 25.14 -5.23
N TYR A 537 13.66 26.40 -5.43
CA TYR A 537 13.62 27.07 -6.74
C TYR A 537 14.92 26.86 -7.51
N GLY A 538 16.06 26.85 -6.82
CA GLY A 538 17.39 26.67 -7.38
C GLY A 538 18.29 25.79 -6.50
N GLY A 539 19.61 25.88 -6.72
CA GLY A 539 20.60 25.12 -5.93
C GLY A 539 20.59 25.52 -4.45
N GLU A 540 20.57 26.83 -4.19
CA GLU A 540 20.61 27.46 -2.86
C GLU A 540 19.42 28.43 -2.62
N GLU A 541 18.43 28.38 -3.51
CA GLU A 541 17.29 29.30 -3.53
C GLU A 541 15.97 28.59 -3.20
N PHE A 542 15.14 29.25 -2.41
CA PHE A 542 13.80 28.80 -2.04
C PHE A 542 12.76 29.87 -2.37
N VAL A 543 11.56 29.44 -2.70
CA VAL A 543 10.42 30.32 -2.94
C VAL A 543 9.26 29.91 -2.04
N ILE A 544 8.61 30.91 -1.47
CA ILE A 544 7.33 30.73 -0.78
C ILE A 544 6.28 31.60 -1.46
N PHE A 545 5.18 30.96 -1.85
CA PHE A 545 3.99 31.64 -2.34
C PHE A 545 2.95 31.69 -1.23
N TYR A 546 2.57 32.90 -0.85
CA TYR A 546 1.62 33.21 0.21
C TYR A 546 0.27 33.63 -0.39
N PRO A 547 -0.74 32.76 -0.41
CA PRO A 547 -2.07 33.10 -0.93
C PRO A 547 -2.80 34.05 0.01
N ASN A 548 -3.44 35.08 -0.54
CA ASN A 548 -4.24 36.07 0.22
C ASN A 548 -3.46 36.87 1.27
N ILE A 549 -2.14 37.02 1.10
CA ILE A 549 -1.28 37.79 2.01
C ILE A 549 -0.62 38.92 1.22
N GLU A 550 -0.68 40.15 1.77
CA GLU A 550 0.01 41.33 1.24
C GLU A 550 1.47 41.42 1.68
N GLY A 551 2.30 42.13 0.92
CA GLY A 551 3.76 42.13 1.06
C GLY A 551 4.30 42.55 2.42
N LYS A 552 3.63 43.48 3.13
CA LYS A 552 4.05 43.87 4.49
C LYS A 552 3.81 42.75 5.53
N VAL A 553 2.76 41.97 5.34
CA VAL A 553 2.44 40.84 6.22
C VAL A 553 3.33 39.66 5.86
N ALA A 554 3.49 39.37 4.56
CA ALA A 554 4.42 38.36 4.06
C ALA A 554 5.85 38.64 4.53
N LEU A 555 6.29 39.90 4.55
CA LEU A 555 7.59 40.30 5.10
C LEU A 555 7.74 39.90 6.57
N LYS A 556 6.72 40.12 7.41
CA LYS A 556 6.81 39.75 8.82
C LYS A 556 6.86 38.24 9.04
N GLU A 557 6.15 37.47 8.22
CA GLU A 557 6.17 36.01 8.33
C GLU A 557 7.51 35.42 7.86
N ILE A 558 8.06 35.93 6.76
CA ILE A 558 9.35 35.45 6.23
C ILE A 558 10.54 35.94 7.06
N ASP A 559 10.43 37.09 7.73
CA ASP A 559 11.51 37.59 8.60
C ASP A 559 11.68 36.71 9.84
N LYS A 560 10.62 36.07 10.35
CA LYS A 560 10.73 35.04 11.40
C LYS A 560 11.52 33.83 10.93
N ILE A 561 11.34 33.43 9.67
CA ILE A 561 12.10 32.32 9.07
C ILE A 561 13.58 32.71 8.97
N ARG A 562 13.88 33.94 8.52
CA ARG A 562 15.23 34.48 8.48
C ARG A 562 15.88 34.46 9.87
N GLU A 563 15.21 35.02 10.88
CA GLU A 563 15.67 35.02 12.27
C GLU A 563 15.90 33.61 12.80
N LYS A 564 15.04 32.65 12.43
CA LYS A 564 15.18 31.27 12.88
C LYS A 564 16.37 30.55 12.25
N VAL A 565 16.60 30.77 10.95
CA VAL A 565 17.81 30.27 10.27
C VAL A 565 19.05 30.91 10.90
N GLU A 566 19.04 32.23 11.12
CA GLU A 566 20.13 32.92 11.81
C GLU A 566 20.40 32.28 13.19
N GLU A 567 19.37 32.08 14.02
CA GLU A 567 19.49 31.48 15.36
C GLU A 567 20.10 30.07 15.32
N ASP A 568 19.57 29.18 14.47
CA ASP A 568 19.91 27.77 14.43
C ASP A 568 21.32 27.47 13.88
N PHE A 569 21.89 28.41 13.13
CA PHE A 569 23.22 28.32 12.53
C PHE A 569 24.26 29.15 13.31
N LEU A 570 23.88 30.26 13.98
CA LEU A 570 24.80 31.06 14.80
C LEU A 570 25.02 30.57 16.23
N LEU A 571 24.04 29.89 16.85
CA LEU A 571 24.08 29.53 18.29
C LEU A 571 24.42 28.06 18.59
N SER A 572 24.78 27.26 17.58
CA SER A 572 25.23 25.88 17.80
C SER A 572 26.58 25.87 18.52
N ARG A 573 26.75 24.96 19.50
CA ARG A 573 27.98 24.84 20.32
C ARG A 573 29.22 24.38 19.52
N ASP A 574 29.03 24.02 18.24
CA ASP A 574 30.09 23.69 17.30
C ASP A 574 30.37 24.89 16.40
N ILE A 575 31.62 25.36 16.40
CA ILE A 575 32.10 26.60 15.75
C ILE A 575 32.09 26.52 14.19
N LYS A 576 31.23 25.69 13.59
CA LYS A 576 31.32 25.27 12.17
C LYS A 576 30.16 25.71 11.26
N GLU A 577 29.20 26.51 11.71
CA GLU A 577 27.93 26.66 10.96
C GLU A 577 27.42 28.08 10.72
N PHE A 578 28.25 29.07 10.35
CA PHE A 578 27.69 30.40 10.00
C PHE A 578 26.99 30.39 8.63
N LEU A 579 25.65 30.39 8.63
CA LEU A 579 24.80 30.62 7.47
C LEU A 579 23.63 31.54 7.85
N THR A 580 23.30 32.45 6.93
CA THR A 580 22.11 33.30 7.00
C THR A 580 21.35 33.22 5.69
N VAL A 581 20.17 33.84 5.62
CA VAL A 581 19.41 33.94 4.38
C VAL A 581 19.04 35.39 4.09
N THR A 582 19.07 35.76 2.82
CA THR A 582 18.54 37.03 2.33
C THR A 582 17.23 36.78 1.62
N VAL A 583 16.24 37.64 1.86
CA VAL A 583 14.88 37.47 1.37
C VAL A 583 14.39 38.70 0.62
N GLY A 584 13.81 38.50 -0.56
CA GLY A 584 13.07 39.51 -1.31
C GLY A 584 11.59 39.16 -1.43
N VAL A 585 10.71 40.12 -1.18
CA VAL A 585 9.25 39.94 -1.20
C VAL A 585 8.61 40.87 -2.21
N SER A 586 7.68 40.35 -3.01
CA SER A 586 6.83 41.13 -3.92
C SER A 586 5.38 40.64 -3.84
N SER A 587 4.43 41.49 -4.25
CA SER A 587 3.00 41.22 -4.10
C SER A 587 2.18 41.55 -5.34
N PHE A 588 1.27 40.66 -5.69
CA PHE A 588 0.22 40.90 -6.67
C PHE A 588 -1.00 41.56 -6.00
N PRO A 589 -1.67 42.53 -6.66
CA PRO A 589 -1.37 43.10 -7.98
C PRO A 589 -0.45 44.32 -7.93
N LYS A 590 -0.05 44.77 -6.73
CA LYS A 590 0.66 46.03 -6.52
C LYS A 590 1.96 46.11 -7.30
N ASP A 591 2.76 45.06 -7.24
CA ASP A 591 4.10 45.04 -7.81
C ASP A 591 4.10 44.46 -9.23
N GLY A 592 3.06 43.79 -9.73
CA GLY A 592 3.12 43.18 -11.06
C GLY A 592 1.79 42.56 -11.49
N LYS A 593 1.67 42.27 -12.80
CA LYS A 593 0.43 41.71 -13.37
C LYS A 593 0.53 40.23 -13.71
N THR A 594 1.75 39.71 -13.91
CA THR A 594 2.03 38.30 -14.20
C THR A 594 2.80 37.65 -13.06
N LEU A 595 2.83 36.32 -13.00
CA LEU A 595 3.64 35.62 -12.00
C LEU A 595 5.13 35.91 -12.22
N GLU A 596 5.56 35.99 -13.48
CA GLU A 596 6.94 36.30 -13.86
C GLU A 596 7.38 37.69 -13.41
N ASP A 597 6.50 38.71 -13.51
CA ASP A 597 6.77 40.05 -12.99
C ASP A 597 6.99 40.03 -11.47
N ILE A 598 6.13 39.30 -10.76
CA ILE A 598 6.19 39.18 -9.30
C ILE A 598 7.48 38.48 -8.89
N ILE A 599 7.81 37.33 -9.49
CA ILE A 599 9.07 36.62 -9.22
C ILE A 599 10.27 37.52 -9.50
N SER A 600 10.31 38.18 -10.67
CA SER A 600 11.43 39.05 -11.03
C SER A 600 11.61 40.21 -10.04
N LYS A 601 10.52 40.76 -9.51
CA LYS A 601 10.59 41.84 -8.52
C LYS A 601 10.99 41.35 -7.12
N ALA A 602 10.58 40.15 -6.72
CA ALA A 602 11.07 39.52 -5.50
C ALA A 602 12.58 39.26 -5.58
N ASP A 603 13.05 38.70 -6.70
CA ASP A 603 14.47 38.45 -6.97
C ASP A 603 15.30 39.75 -6.91
N ARG A 604 14.82 40.84 -7.52
CA ARG A 604 15.49 42.15 -7.44
C ARG A 604 15.58 42.70 -6.02
N ALA A 605 14.53 42.54 -5.21
CA ALA A 605 14.53 42.95 -3.80
C ALA A 605 15.54 42.14 -2.99
N MET A 606 15.62 40.83 -3.24
CA MET A 606 16.60 39.93 -2.62
C MET A 606 18.03 40.33 -3.02
N TYR A 607 18.29 40.56 -4.31
CA TYR A 607 19.59 40.99 -4.81
C TYR A 607 20.04 42.31 -4.17
N TYR A 608 19.14 43.28 -4.03
CA TYR A 608 19.43 44.52 -3.30
C TYR A 608 19.77 44.24 -1.83
N GLY A 609 19.07 43.32 -1.18
CA GLY A 609 19.38 42.87 0.19
C GLY A 609 20.77 42.30 0.33
N LYS A 610 21.23 41.52 -0.66
CA LYS A 610 22.59 41.00 -0.69
C LYS A 610 23.62 42.12 -0.76
N LYS A 611 23.36 43.18 -1.53
CA LYS A 611 24.27 44.33 -1.71
C LYS A 611 24.39 45.21 -0.47
N ILE A 612 23.32 45.38 0.30
CA ILE A 612 23.32 46.24 1.50
C ILE A 612 23.67 45.51 2.81
N GLY A 613 24.27 44.31 2.71
CA GLY A 613 24.86 43.60 3.84
C GLY A 613 24.28 42.23 4.18
N ARG A 614 23.41 41.63 3.33
CA ARG A 614 22.84 40.29 3.52
C ARG A 614 22.03 40.13 4.81
N ASN A 615 21.56 38.92 5.13
CA ASN A 615 20.79 38.60 6.35
C ASN A 615 19.63 39.58 6.60
N LYS A 616 18.86 39.90 5.56
CA LYS A 616 17.77 40.89 5.61
C LYS A 616 16.59 40.44 4.76
N SER A 617 15.40 40.85 5.20
CA SER A 617 14.16 40.70 4.44
C SER A 617 13.74 42.04 3.85
N ILE A 618 13.51 42.11 2.54
CA ILE A 618 13.21 43.35 1.82
C ILE A 618 11.95 43.21 0.98
N VAL A 619 11.02 44.15 1.11
CA VAL A 619 9.87 44.28 0.19
C VAL A 619 10.29 45.12 -1.01
N PHE A 620 9.96 44.67 -2.21
CA PHE A 620 10.18 45.39 -3.44
C PHE A 620 9.56 46.79 -3.40
N ARG A 621 10.31 47.78 -3.93
CA ARG A 621 9.86 49.16 -4.13
C ARG A 621 10.51 49.71 -5.40
N GLU A 622 9.83 50.63 -6.08
CA GLU A 622 10.29 51.20 -7.35
C GLU A 622 11.62 51.97 -7.21
N ASP A 623 11.90 52.59 -6.06
CA ASP A 623 13.14 53.32 -5.74
C ASP A 623 14.38 52.41 -5.65
N VAL A 624 14.18 51.11 -5.35
CA VAL A 624 15.23 50.09 -5.37
C VAL A 624 15.75 49.83 -6.79
N SER A 625 15.06 50.32 -7.83
CA SER A 625 15.41 50.08 -9.25
C SER A 625 16.29 51.13 -9.92
N THR A 626 16.31 52.36 -9.42
CA THR A 626 16.78 53.52 -10.20
C THR A 626 18.23 53.95 -9.94
N ASN A 627 18.92 53.40 -8.94
CA ASN A 627 20.19 53.95 -8.46
C ASN A 627 21.46 53.35 -9.06
N ARG A 628 21.49 52.99 -10.35
CA ARG A 628 22.76 52.64 -11.01
C ARG A 628 23.81 53.78 -11.03
N THR A 629 23.41 55.02 -10.72
CA THR A 629 24.29 56.21 -10.77
C THR A 629 24.59 56.84 -9.40
N ILE A 630 23.95 56.41 -8.31
CA ILE A 630 24.30 56.78 -6.93
C ILE A 630 25.31 55.78 -6.33
N ASP A 631 25.49 54.64 -7.03
CA ASP A 631 26.33 53.53 -6.59
C ASP A 631 27.81 53.90 -6.43
N ASP A 632 28.37 54.85 -7.20
CA ASP A 632 29.81 55.17 -7.09
C ASP A 632 30.15 55.94 -5.79
N GLU A 633 29.40 56.99 -5.41
CA GLU A 633 29.66 57.76 -4.17
C GLU A 633 29.35 56.97 -2.89
N VAL A 634 28.29 56.14 -2.92
CA VAL A 634 27.93 55.28 -1.78
C VAL A 634 28.91 54.11 -1.69
N SER A 635 29.33 53.52 -2.82
CA SER A 635 30.34 52.46 -2.83
C SER A 635 31.71 52.96 -2.40
N GLU A 636 32.10 54.19 -2.73
CA GLU A 636 33.36 54.81 -2.29
C GLU A 636 33.36 55.05 -0.76
N LYS A 637 32.29 55.62 -0.20
CA LYS A 637 32.17 55.76 1.27
C LYS A 637 32.11 54.41 2.01
N ILE A 638 31.48 53.39 1.41
CA ILE A 638 31.46 52.04 1.97
C ILE A 638 32.86 51.41 1.91
N ARG A 639 33.61 51.62 0.83
CA ARG A 639 35.01 51.19 0.71
C ARG A 639 35.90 51.88 1.75
N ASP A 640 35.76 53.18 1.96
CA ASP A 640 36.53 53.90 2.98
C ASP A 640 36.24 53.39 4.39
N ALA A 641 34.95 53.20 4.72
CA ALA A 641 34.55 52.62 6.00
C ALA A 641 35.03 51.16 6.17
N HIS A 642 35.07 50.41 5.07
CA HIS A 642 35.58 49.04 5.05
C HIS A 642 37.08 49.00 5.35
N VAL A 643 37.87 49.80 4.63
CA VAL A 643 39.32 49.90 4.83
C VAL A 643 39.65 50.38 6.24
N ALA A 644 38.94 51.39 6.75
CA ALA A 644 39.10 51.87 8.13
C ALA A 644 38.84 50.77 9.18
N SER A 645 37.84 49.92 8.96
CA SER A 645 37.52 48.81 9.86
C SER A 645 38.63 47.76 9.88
N ILE A 646 39.25 47.46 8.73
CA ILE A 646 40.38 46.52 8.63
C ILE A 646 41.57 47.05 9.42
N TYR A 647 41.94 48.32 9.21
CA TYR A 647 43.06 48.92 9.94
C TYR A 647 42.80 49.02 11.44
N ALA A 648 41.56 49.31 11.87
CA ALA A 648 41.19 49.32 13.28
C ALA A 648 41.34 47.93 13.94
N LEU A 649 40.93 46.87 13.24
CA LEU A 649 41.11 45.49 13.71
C LEU A 649 42.57 45.09 13.73
N ALA A 650 43.33 45.38 12.68
CA ALA A 650 44.77 45.11 12.63
C ALA A 650 45.52 45.82 13.77
N ALA A 651 45.21 47.09 14.02
CA ALA A 651 45.77 47.85 15.14
C ALA A 651 45.42 47.24 16.52
N THR A 652 44.25 46.60 16.63
CA THR A 652 43.85 45.89 17.86
C THR A 652 44.71 44.65 18.12
N ILE A 653 45.14 43.95 17.05
CA ILE A 653 46.09 42.83 17.14
C ILE A 653 47.44 43.35 17.63
N ASP A 654 47.97 44.38 16.99
CA ASP A 654 49.29 44.95 17.31
C ASP A 654 49.36 45.50 18.74
N ALA A 655 48.24 46.01 19.28
CA ALA A 655 48.16 46.44 20.66
C ALA A 655 48.23 45.24 21.65
N LYS A 656 47.68 44.09 21.27
CA LYS A 656 47.58 42.89 22.10
C LYS A 656 48.82 42.00 22.01
N ASP A 657 49.36 41.81 20.82
CA ASP A 657 50.58 41.05 20.57
C ASP A 657 51.76 42.05 20.41
N HIS A 658 52.37 42.43 21.53
CA HIS A 658 53.47 43.41 21.57
C HIS A 658 54.69 43.02 20.70
N TYR A 659 54.74 41.80 20.16
CA TYR A 659 55.83 41.28 19.35
C TYR A 659 55.64 41.43 17.84
N THR A 660 54.46 41.86 17.36
CA THR A 660 54.10 41.87 15.93
C THR A 660 53.98 43.26 15.30
N TYR A 661 54.48 44.33 15.92
CA TYR A 661 54.34 45.69 15.36
C TYR A 661 54.84 45.75 13.90
N GLY A 662 53.91 45.96 12.95
CA GLY A 662 54.19 46.00 11.51
C GLY A 662 54.20 44.64 10.79
N HIS A 663 54.15 43.49 11.50
CA HIS A 663 54.15 42.14 10.90
C HIS A 663 52.95 41.91 9.99
N SER A 664 51.73 42.15 10.48
CA SER A 664 50.52 41.97 9.69
C SER A 664 50.52 42.86 8.43
N ASN A 665 51.10 44.06 8.52
CA ASN A 665 51.29 44.96 7.38
C ASN A 665 52.29 44.38 6.37
N ASN A 666 53.42 43.86 6.86
CA ASN A 666 54.42 43.20 6.00
C ASN A 666 53.85 41.99 5.28
N VAL A 667 53.11 41.12 5.99
CA VAL A 667 52.46 39.95 5.42
C VAL A 667 51.44 40.35 4.37
N ALA A 668 50.66 41.41 4.60
CA ALA A 668 49.72 41.94 3.61
C ALA A 668 50.42 42.43 2.33
N ILE A 669 51.49 43.21 2.47
CA ILE A 669 52.28 43.74 1.32
C ILE A 669 52.93 42.59 0.54
N LEU A 670 53.53 41.63 1.24
CA LEU A 670 54.15 40.46 0.62
C LEU A 670 53.11 39.58 -0.12
N SER A 671 51.96 39.34 0.51
CA SER A 671 50.87 38.56 -0.08
C SER A 671 50.32 39.23 -1.34
N GLU A 672 50.13 40.55 -1.30
CA GLU A 672 49.71 41.33 -2.46
C GLU A 672 50.73 41.24 -3.60
N ALA A 673 52.03 41.34 -3.30
CA ALA A 673 53.09 41.22 -4.28
C ALA A 673 53.10 39.82 -4.93
N ILE A 674 52.93 38.76 -4.13
CA ILE A 674 52.84 37.37 -4.62
C ILE A 674 51.63 37.20 -5.55
N ALA A 675 50.45 37.65 -5.12
CA ALA A 675 49.22 37.54 -5.91
C ALA A 675 49.32 38.28 -7.25
N LYS A 676 49.87 39.50 -7.26
CA LYS A 676 50.15 40.26 -8.49
C LYS A 676 51.15 39.55 -9.40
N ALA A 677 52.23 39.01 -8.84
CA ALA A 677 53.23 38.26 -9.60
C ALA A 677 52.70 36.93 -10.18
N ALA A 678 51.70 36.35 -9.52
CA ALA A 678 50.95 35.17 -9.95
C ALA A 678 49.79 35.48 -10.91
N SER A 679 49.54 36.77 -11.23
CA SER A 679 48.49 37.23 -12.13
C SER A 679 47.07 36.91 -11.67
N PHE A 680 46.80 37.00 -10.36
CA PHE A 680 45.43 36.97 -9.82
C PHE A 680 44.67 38.26 -10.17
N ASN A 681 43.34 38.20 -10.15
CA ASN A 681 42.49 39.36 -10.42
C ASN A 681 42.53 40.37 -9.26
N ASP A 682 42.06 41.61 -9.52
CA ASP A 682 42.13 42.69 -8.53
C ASP A 682 41.35 42.40 -7.24
N GLU A 683 40.24 41.64 -7.33
CA GLU A 683 39.41 41.24 -6.19
C GLU A 683 40.15 40.25 -5.27
N ASP A 684 40.76 39.22 -5.84
CA ASP A 684 41.59 38.25 -5.11
C ASP A 684 42.82 38.91 -4.45
N VAL A 685 43.40 39.93 -5.11
CA VAL A 685 44.50 40.73 -4.59
C VAL A 685 44.05 41.56 -3.38
N GLU A 686 42.87 42.17 -3.43
CA GLU A 686 42.29 42.91 -2.30
C GLU A 686 41.93 41.98 -1.13
N ILE A 687 41.35 40.81 -1.42
CA ILE A 687 41.02 39.78 -0.43
C ILE A 687 42.27 39.28 0.28
N VAL A 688 43.34 38.93 -0.46
CA VAL A 688 44.56 38.39 0.17
C VAL A 688 45.31 39.45 0.97
N ARG A 689 45.31 40.71 0.51
CA ARG A 689 45.88 41.83 1.28
C ARG A 689 45.13 42.03 2.60
N SER A 690 43.80 42.06 2.54
CA SER A 690 42.93 42.21 3.72
C SER A 690 43.08 41.03 4.68
N ALA A 691 43.14 39.81 4.14
CA ALA A 691 43.39 38.60 4.90
C ALA A 691 44.79 38.62 5.56
N GLY A 692 45.81 39.13 4.87
CA GLY A 692 47.16 39.31 5.44
C GLY A 692 47.18 40.24 6.64
N LEU A 693 46.41 41.33 6.61
CA LEU A 693 46.27 42.24 7.76
C LEU A 693 45.56 41.61 8.97
N LEU A 694 44.68 40.63 8.72
CA LEU A 694 43.76 40.09 9.72
C LEU A 694 44.04 38.64 10.11
N HIS A 695 45.04 37.97 9.52
CA HIS A 695 45.24 36.53 9.67
C HIS A 695 45.40 36.08 11.13
N ASP A 696 45.93 36.97 11.96
CA ASP A 696 46.18 36.77 13.39
C ASP A 696 45.13 37.41 14.33
N ILE A 697 43.99 37.89 13.82
CA ILE A 697 43.00 38.63 14.64
C ILE A 697 42.47 37.82 15.82
N GLY A 698 42.40 36.51 15.69
CA GLY A 698 41.97 35.61 16.76
C GLY A 698 42.94 35.52 17.93
N LYS A 699 44.19 36.03 17.83
CA LYS A 699 45.09 36.13 18.99
C LYS A 699 44.50 37.00 20.11
N VAL A 700 43.53 37.86 19.78
CA VAL A 700 42.80 38.68 20.75
C VAL A 700 42.05 37.84 21.80
N GLY A 701 41.63 36.61 21.50
CA GLY A 701 41.01 35.74 22.52
C GLY A 701 41.94 34.68 23.10
N ILE A 702 43.25 34.76 22.83
CA ILE A 702 44.25 33.90 23.46
C ILE A 702 44.64 34.49 24.83
N PRO A 703 44.73 33.66 25.90
CA PRO A 703 45.14 34.14 27.21
C PRO A 703 46.57 34.71 27.21
N GLU A 704 46.77 35.82 27.92
CA GLU A 704 48.07 36.50 28.05
C GLU A 704 49.20 35.57 28.53
N SER A 705 48.86 34.64 29.44
CA SER A 705 49.81 33.65 29.98
C SER A 705 50.35 32.68 28.93
N VAL A 706 49.64 32.51 27.81
CA VAL A 706 50.04 31.67 26.67
C VAL A 706 50.68 32.54 25.58
N LEU A 707 50.08 33.68 25.26
CA LEU A 707 50.55 34.58 24.19
C LEU A 707 51.93 35.17 24.48
N SER A 708 52.19 35.58 25.73
CA SER A 708 53.37 36.35 26.12
C SER A 708 54.41 35.50 26.88
N LYS A 709 54.32 34.16 26.80
CA LYS A 709 55.17 33.24 27.56
C LYS A 709 56.63 33.29 27.09
N PRO A 710 57.61 33.59 27.97
CA PRO A 710 59.02 33.56 27.61
C PRO A 710 59.54 32.11 27.61
N GLY A 711 59.28 31.35 26.55
CA GLY A 711 59.75 29.98 26.39
C GLY A 711 58.91 29.12 25.43
N VAL A 712 59.17 27.81 25.42
CA VAL A 712 58.40 26.87 24.58
C VAL A 712 57.03 26.60 25.21
N LEU A 713 55.99 26.56 24.38
CA LEU A 713 54.63 26.20 24.79
C LEU A 713 54.53 24.69 25.09
N THR A 714 53.75 24.32 26.10
CA THR A 714 53.35 22.92 26.34
C THR A 714 52.38 22.45 25.26
N VAL A 715 52.08 21.15 25.20
CA VAL A 715 51.11 20.60 24.23
C VAL A 715 49.74 21.25 24.41
N ASP A 716 49.27 21.40 25.66
CA ASP A 716 47.97 22.02 25.95
C ASP A 716 47.96 23.52 25.61
N GLU A 717 49.05 24.23 25.93
CA GLU A 717 49.19 25.65 25.56
C GLU A 717 49.28 25.84 24.04
N MET A 718 49.89 24.90 23.33
CA MET A 718 49.97 24.91 21.87
C MET A 718 48.59 24.67 21.23
N GLU A 719 47.77 23.79 21.79
CA GLU A 719 46.37 23.62 21.35
C GLU A 719 45.54 24.88 21.59
N ILE A 720 45.74 25.56 22.72
CA ILE A 720 45.14 26.89 22.97
C ILE A 720 45.62 27.89 21.92
N MET A 721 46.93 27.95 21.64
CA MET A 721 47.50 28.85 20.65
C MET A 721 46.91 28.60 19.26
N LYS A 722 46.83 27.35 18.79
CA LYS A 722 46.23 26.98 17.50
C LYS A 722 44.78 27.44 17.36
N SER A 723 44.05 27.62 18.47
CA SER A 723 42.67 28.08 18.45
C SER A 723 42.50 29.50 17.86
N HIS A 724 43.56 30.32 17.79
CA HIS A 724 43.48 31.68 17.23
C HIS A 724 42.95 31.68 15.79
N VAL A 725 43.26 30.64 15.00
CA VAL A 725 42.77 30.52 13.62
C VAL A 725 41.24 30.44 13.60
N VAL A 726 40.66 29.62 14.48
CA VAL A 726 39.21 29.47 14.62
C VAL A 726 38.58 30.69 15.27
N GLN A 727 39.25 31.30 16.25
CA GLN A 727 38.79 32.54 16.88
C GLN A 727 38.73 33.71 15.91
N SER A 728 39.60 33.75 14.90
CA SER A 728 39.58 34.77 13.85
C SER A 728 38.24 34.78 13.10
N ILE A 729 37.66 33.60 12.86
CA ILE A 729 36.34 33.45 12.24
C ILE A 729 35.24 34.03 13.13
N ASN A 730 35.31 33.79 14.45
CA ASN A 730 34.32 34.30 15.39
C ASN A 730 34.29 35.82 15.46
N ILE A 731 35.40 36.49 15.12
CA ILE A 731 35.46 37.95 15.04
C ILE A 731 34.96 38.40 13.67
N ILE A 732 35.50 37.82 12.59
CA ILE A 732 35.27 38.25 11.21
C ILE A 732 33.84 37.99 10.75
N LYS A 733 33.19 36.91 11.22
CA LYS A 733 31.83 36.53 10.77
C LYS A 733 30.77 37.60 11.01
N HIS A 734 31.02 38.51 11.95
CA HIS A 734 30.13 39.62 12.26
C HIS A 734 30.34 40.85 11.37
N ILE A 735 31.29 40.79 10.43
CA ILE A 735 31.66 41.90 9.54
C ILE A 735 31.44 41.45 8.09
N PRO A 736 30.27 41.78 7.49
CA PRO A 736 29.84 41.23 6.20
C PRO A 736 30.87 41.38 5.07
N ASN A 737 31.59 42.50 5.05
CA ASN A 737 32.56 42.81 4.00
C ASN A 737 33.89 42.04 4.16
N LEU A 738 34.10 41.33 5.26
CA LEU A 738 35.33 40.56 5.51
C LEU A 738 35.14 39.05 5.40
N LEU A 739 33.93 38.59 5.16
CA LEU A 739 33.62 37.16 5.10
C LEU A 739 34.41 36.41 4.01
N GLU A 740 34.75 37.07 2.90
CA GLU A 740 35.56 36.50 1.82
C GLU A 740 37.02 36.27 2.22
N THR A 741 37.50 36.92 3.28
CA THR A 741 38.84 36.68 3.83
C THR A 741 38.89 35.41 4.69
N VAL A 742 37.75 34.90 5.18
CA VAL A 742 37.68 33.77 6.12
C VAL A 742 38.37 32.51 5.57
N PRO A 743 38.14 32.07 4.32
CA PRO A 743 38.81 30.88 3.78
C PRO A 743 40.34 31.04 3.71
N VAL A 744 40.81 32.26 3.51
CA VAL A 744 42.23 32.59 3.45
C VAL A 744 42.83 32.53 4.85
N ILE A 745 42.19 33.22 5.80
CA ILE A 745 42.62 33.32 7.19
C ILE A 745 42.54 31.97 7.90
N ILE A 746 41.52 31.15 7.70
CA ILE A 746 41.50 29.81 8.34
C ILE A 746 42.61 28.89 7.81
N SER A 747 43.18 29.21 6.64
CA SER A 747 44.10 28.32 5.91
C SER A 747 45.58 28.72 6.04
N HIS A 748 45.91 29.83 6.70
CA HIS A 748 47.29 30.35 6.68
C HIS A 748 48.30 29.42 7.39
N HIS A 749 47.83 28.53 8.27
CA HIS A 749 48.61 27.48 8.92
C HIS A 749 48.39 26.08 8.35
N GLU A 750 47.61 25.95 7.28
CA GLU A 750 47.54 24.70 6.52
C GLU A 750 48.84 24.50 5.75
N ARG A 751 49.27 23.25 5.65
CA ARG A 751 50.53 22.89 4.98
C ARG A 751 50.23 22.12 3.71
N TYR A 752 50.98 22.40 2.64
CA TYR A 752 50.78 21.73 1.35
C TYR A 752 50.86 20.18 1.44
N ASP A 753 51.58 19.63 2.41
CA ASP A 753 51.70 18.20 2.73
C ASP A 753 50.53 17.61 3.54
N GLY A 754 49.62 18.44 4.08
CA GLY A 754 48.47 18.03 4.88
C GLY A 754 48.74 17.91 6.39
N PHE A 755 49.94 18.24 6.86
CA PHE A 755 50.28 18.20 8.30
C PHE A 755 50.01 19.55 9.02
N GLY A 756 49.26 20.44 8.38
CA GLY A 756 48.87 21.74 8.94
C GLY A 756 47.65 21.68 9.85
N TYR A 757 47.18 22.86 10.27
CA TYR A 757 45.99 23.03 11.10
C TYR A 757 45.19 24.26 10.63
N PRO A 758 43.87 24.36 10.94
CA PRO A 758 43.08 23.53 11.84
C PRO A 758 42.37 22.34 11.17
N ARG A 759 42.32 22.25 9.84
CA ARG A 759 41.56 21.24 9.10
C ARG A 759 42.45 20.08 8.60
N GLY A 760 43.75 20.29 8.43
CA GLY A 760 44.67 19.25 7.97
C GLY A 760 44.44 18.90 6.50
N ILE A 761 44.09 19.90 5.68
CA ILE A 761 43.82 19.74 4.24
C ILE A 761 45.12 19.82 3.44
N ARG A 762 45.18 19.13 2.29
CA ARG A 762 46.45 18.92 1.54
C ARG A 762 46.41 19.52 0.13
N GLY A 763 47.55 20.05 -0.31
CA GLY A 763 47.79 20.48 -1.68
C GLY A 763 46.80 21.56 -2.14
N GLU A 764 46.19 21.34 -3.30
CA GLU A 764 45.25 22.28 -3.91
C GLU A 764 43.89 22.36 -3.20
N GLN A 765 43.61 21.50 -2.22
CA GLN A 765 42.44 21.65 -1.35
C GLN A 765 42.55 22.90 -0.46
N ILE A 766 43.76 23.39 -0.26
CA ILE A 766 44.02 24.65 0.43
C ILE A 766 43.69 25.80 -0.54
N PRO A 767 42.83 26.76 -0.16
CA PRO A 767 42.56 27.95 -0.96
C PRO A 767 43.85 28.58 -1.45
N ILE A 768 43.92 28.92 -2.74
CA ILE A 768 45.15 29.43 -3.36
C ILE A 768 45.69 30.67 -2.63
N LEU A 769 44.80 31.57 -2.20
CA LEU A 769 45.16 32.74 -1.41
C LEU A 769 45.70 32.36 -0.02
N GLY A 770 45.19 31.28 0.59
CA GLY A 770 45.71 30.77 1.86
C GLY A 770 47.14 30.24 1.73
N ARG A 771 47.46 29.62 0.59
CA ARG A 771 48.83 29.19 0.24
C ARG A 771 49.77 30.39 0.06
N VAL A 772 49.26 31.50 -0.49
CA VAL A 772 50.01 32.77 -0.59
C VAL A 772 50.35 33.33 0.79
N ILE A 773 49.36 33.46 1.68
CA ILE A 773 49.61 33.97 3.04
C ILE A 773 50.59 33.09 3.80
N CYS A 774 50.49 31.76 3.69
CA CYS A 774 51.41 30.84 4.35
C CYS A 774 52.88 31.10 3.99
N ILE A 775 53.16 31.45 2.72
CA ILE A 775 54.51 31.81 2.26
C ILE A 775 54.90 33.19 2.80
N ALA A 776 54.02 34.19 2.71
CA ALA A 776 54.28 35.55 3.15
C ALA A 776 54.56 35.64 4.66
N ASP A 777 53.71 35.01 5.47
CA ASP A 777 53.84 34.91 6.94
C ASP A 777 55.15 34.21 7.33
N ALA A 778 55.42 33.03 6.77
CA ALA A 778 56.64 32.30 7.08
C ALA A 778 57.90 33.08 6.67
N PHE A 779 57.87 33.77 5.52
CA PHE A 779 59.00 34.58 5.07
C PHE A 779 59.25 35.76 6.02
N ASP A 780 58.23 36.55 6.34
CA ASP A 780 58.39 37.67 7.28
C ASP A 780 58.86 37.17 8.66
N ALA A 781 58.27 36.09 9.17
CA ALA A 781 58.68 35.45 10.41
C ALA A 781 60.15 34.96 10.41
N MET A 782 60.67 34.55 9.25
CA MET A 782 62.08 34.15 9.09
C MET A 782 63.02 35.36 9.06
N THR A 783 62.62 36.46 8.43
CA THR A 783 63.50 37.60 8.15
C THR A 783 63.45 38.74 9.17
N THR A 784 62.42 38.79 10.01
CA THR A 784 62.25 39.83 11.02
C THR A 784 63.00 39.49 12.31
N ASP A 785 63.66 40.49 12.92
CA ASP A 785 64.33 40.34 14.22
C ASP A 785 63.28 40.11 15.32
N ARG A 786 63.48 39.09 16.16
CA ARG A 786 62.64 38.79 17.32
C ARG A 786 63.46 38.92 18.61
N PRO A 787 62.86 39.22 19.78
CA PRO A 787 63.59 39.44 21.04
C PRO A 787 64.61 38.35 21.43
N TYR A 788 64.39 37.12 20.97
CA TYR A 788 65.23 35.96 21.27
C TYR A 788 66.02 35.42 20.06
N ARG A 789 65.87 36.01 18.86
CA ARG A 789 66.51 35.51 17.62
C ARG A 789 66.66 36.63 16.58
N LYS A 790 67.87 36.83 16.04
CA LYS A 790 68.05 37.66 14.84
C LYS A 790 67.38 37.03 13.62
N GLY A 791 66.85 37.87 12.73
CA GLY A 791 66.30 37.47 11.44
C GLY A 791 67.34 36.73 10.61
N LEU A 792 66.87 35.78 9.80
CA LEU A 792 67.71 35.07 8.84
C LEU A 792 68.13 36.00 7.70
N SER A 793 69.31 35.75 7.13
CA SER A 793 69.71 36.40 5.88
C SER A 793 68.79 35.95 4.72
N LEU A 794 68.72 36.77 3.67
CA LEU A 794 67.91 36.48 2.49
C LEU A 794 68.25 35.11 1.87
N GLU A 795 69.54 34.78 1.78
CA GLU A 795 70.03 33.49 1.26
C GLU A 795 69.53 32.30 2.09
N GLN A 796 69.52 32.44 3.43
CA GLN A 796 69.00 31.42 4.34
C GLN A 796 67.48 31.29 4.25
N ALA A 797 66.76 32.40 4.12
CA ALA A 797 65.31 32.38 3.93
C ALA A 797 64.92 31.69 2.61
N ILE A 798 65.63 31.99 1.50
CA ILE A 798 65.46 31.30 0.20
C ILE A 798 65.75 29.81 0.33
N TYR A 799 66.80 29.44 1.07
CA TYR A 799 67.13 28.03 1.31
C TYR A 799 66.00 27.30 2.05
N GLU A 800 65.44 27.89 3.11
CA GLU A 800 64.35 27.26 3.86
C GLU A 800 63.03 27.19 3.06
N LEU A 801 62.71 28.20 2.23
CA LEU A 801 61.58 28.14 1.31
C LEU A 801 61.73 26.99 0.30
N ASN A 802 62.92 26.85 -0.32
CA ASN A 802 63.20 25.76 -1.27
C ASN A 802 63.16 24.38 -0.61
N LYS A 803 63.73 24.25 0.59
CA LYS A 803 63.76 22.99 1.35
C LYS A 803 62.37 22.50 1.75
N ASN A 804 61.44 23.42 2.00
CA ASN A 804 60.07 23.13 2.40
C ASN A 804 59.06 23.24 1.23
N LYS A 805 59.54 23.45 0.00
CA LYS A 805 58.76 23.45 -1.24
C LYS A 805 58.06 22.10 -1.43
N GLY A 806 56.74 22.12 -1.68
CA GLY A 806 55.90 20.93 -1.78
C GLY A 806 55.64 20.21 -0.44
N LYS A 807 56.17 20.74 0.67
CA LYS A 807 55.89 20.28 2.04
C LYS A 807 55.04 21.31 2.77
N GLN A 808 55.67 22.34 3.32
CA GLN A 808 54.94 23.43 3.96
C GLN A 808 54.28 24.32 2.92
N PHE A 809 55.02 24.63 1.86
CA PHE A 809 54.67 25.66 0.89
C PHE A 809 54.25 25.05 -0.45
N ASP A 810 53.37 25.76 -1.15
CA ASP A 810 53.02 25.45 -2.53
C ASP A 810 54.26 25.59 -3.44
N PRO A 811 54.56 24.58 -4.27
CA PRO A 811 55.75 24.59 -5.08
C PRO A 811 55.77 25.71 -6.13
N ASP A 812 54.65 25.99 -6.78
CA ASP A 812 54.60 26.96 -7.87
C ASP A 812 54.67 28.39 -7.34
N LEU A 813 53.98 28.65 -6.21
CA LEU A 813 54.02 29.97 -5.56
C LEU A 813 55.40 30.29 -4.96
N VAL A 814 56.14 29.30 -4.46
CA VAL A 814 57.53 29.50 -4.01
C VAL A 814 58.43 29.92 -5.18
N ASP A 815 58.29 29.28 -6.34
CA ASP A 815 59.06 29.66 -7.53
C ASP A 815 58.71 31.07 -8.01
N ILE A 816 57.43 31.44 -7.98
CA ILE A 816 56.99 32.79 -8.31
C ILE A 816 57.61 33.80 -7.33
N PHE A 817 57.57 33.53 -6.03
CA PHE A 817 58.14 34.42 -5.02
C PHE A 817 59.65 34.61 -5.21
N ILE A 818 60.41 33.52 -5.37
CA ILE A 818 61.87 33.59 -5.52
C ILE A 818 62.27 34.25 -6.85
N ASN A 819 61.66 33.84 -7.97
CA ASN A 819 62.09 34.29 -9.29
C ASN A 819 61.57 35.69 -9.60
N LYS A 820 60.28 35.96 -9.34
CA LYS A 820 59.65 37.22 -9.75
C LYS A 820 59.76 38.33 -8.71
N ILE A 821 59.83 38.00 -7.41
CA ILE A 821 59.84 39.03 -6.35
C ILE A 821 61.25 39.25 -5.81
N ILE A 822 61.97 38.18 -5.47
CA ILE A 822 63.33 38.30 -4.93
C ILE A 822 64.35 38.61 -6.04
N SER A 823 64.44 37.74 -7.06
CA SER A 823 65.51 37.83 -8.08
C SER A 823 65.38 39.04 -9.00
N ASN A 824 64.16 39.51 -9.27
CA ASN A 824 63.90 40.72 -10.06
C ASN A 824 63.97 42.02 -9.23
N GLY A 825 64.36 41.94 -7.95
CA GLY A 825 64.54 43.11 -7.08
C GLY A 825 63.25 43.77 -6.59
N VAL A 826 62.07 43.21 -6.86
CA VAL A 826 60.78 43.79 -6.42
C VAL A 826 60.72 43.89 -4.90
N LEU A 827 61.28 42.93 -4.17
CA LEU A 827 61.36 42.95 -2.70
C LEU A 827 62.01 44.23 -2.15
N SER A 828 63.00 44.80 -2.86
CA SER A 828 63.68 46.05 -2.46
C SER A 828 62.81 47.29 -2.63
N THR A 829 61.77 47.21 -3.47
CA THR A 829 60.82 48.31 -3.71
C THR A 829 59.64 48.31 -2.72
N LEU A 830 59.40 47.19 -2.03
CA LEU A 830 58.36 47.09 -1.02
C LEU A 830 58.79 47.82 0.26
N THR A 831 57.88 48.56 0.87
CA THR A 831 58.08 49.20 2.19
C THR A 831 57.58 48.28 3.30
N LEU A 832 58.43 47.34 3.76
CA LEU A 832 58.16 46.54 4.95
C LEU A 832 58.87 47.13 6.18
N GLU A 833 58.19 47.08 7.32
CA GLU A 833 58.59 47.66 8.61
C GLU A 833 59.48 46.71 9.44
N ASN A 834 60.24 47.26 10.39
CA ASN A 834 60.99 46.51 11.41
C ASN A 834 61.94 45.41 10.91
N ARG A 835 62.58 45.63 9.75
CA ARG A 835 63.57 44.73 9.15
C ARG A 835 64.91 45.44 8.87
N PRO A 836 66.05 44.74 8.98
CA PRO A 836 67.31 45.23 8.45
C PRO A 836 67.21 45.39 6.92
N SER A 837 67.75 46.49 6.37
CA SER A 837 67.77 46.72 4.92
C SER A 837 68.54 45.61 4.21
N PHE A 838 67.87 44.92 3.27
CA PHE A 838 68.49 43.94 2.38
C PHE A 838 69.37 44.57 1.32
#